data_AF-A0A9P8ATB0-F1
#
_entry.id   AF-A0A9P8ATB0-F1
#
_cell.length_a   1.000
_cell.length_b   1.000
_cell.length_c   1.000
_cell.angle_alpha   90.00
_cell.angle_beta   90.00
_cell.angle_gamma   90.00
#
_symmetry.space_group_name_H-M   'P 1'
#
loop_
_entity.id
_entity.type
_entity.pdbx_description
1 polymer ?
#
loop_
_entity_poly.entity_id
_entity_poly.type
_entity_poly.pdbx_seq_one_letter_code
_entity_poly.pdbx_strand_id
1 'polypeptide(L)'
;MASEDDDIARFDNICDIRETREKAREIYRLVKSSPNVSSLGTVALAAICAYVASSRLGNGDVRRNLALTVSSLATMADFETGVSTVEYALSAGNQRRKSRSSTHGFYDRLIEEHRLTAVSDLVKRSMRKAEDFLVMQAVFDIDNREIKYAIFYWIHAILMPNVRLDHEAFLEETGNTGQFDRIVELLTSSAAHLKGQITAERREHVLALPGRYPTPSKTPTHAQRATKSEKILTPFDSNNTMTLTRPLTLKIPLLGSDSSSTSSPCRSPITRPSEAPPDGGTLSSSENHQEDAVFEQSREKTKSRESVDAQEDLLPTIKTLREKLAESHKLLDAQQSIADEKLEELGRNLDEKEAALSAANAAAASLQVELSSLKKDLKNKESELAVATMTITTLQTEMQPHSRESQQKHIMLRDKLEHAQHQKETRQERLENQVSKTAAQPSGETSGVKITSDQQIETDITSQHSQDHPIALGRVQEEAGPRSRQRYESVGEDLEDLESWRMNSHEDTLRDEIQRLREDNDIITTRYKRKIDALKRQIASERKARQQQDILEYLSISAQSAHLSEAIEDYEPRSETSRRILVAVRSHLKALDTIGERRRKIPLKYDKLVEVMTNRYGIKEEELDEVDEFILWGPNEDEELDESAGVEPRHKKRKVASIS
;
A
#
# COMPACT_ATOMS: atom_id res chain seq x y z
N MET A 1 -34.14 9.26 38.58
CA MET A 1 -33.38 8.92 37.37
C MET A 1 -31.97 9.44 37.59
N ALA A 2 -30.92 8.73 37.17
CA ALA A 2 -29.57 9.31 37.16
C ALA A 2 -29.54 10.49 36.18
N SER A 3 -28.75 11.53 36.45
CA SER A 3 -28.61 12.65 35.51
C SER A 3 -27.84 12.19 34.27
N GLU A 4 -28.03 12.85 33.13
CA GLU A 4 -27.19 12.55 31.96
C GLU A 4 -25.72 12.93 32.18
N ASP A 5 -25.46 13.87 33.10
CA ASP A 5 -24.11 14.28 33.50
C ASP A 5 -23.38 13.17 34.28
N ASP A 6 -24.09 12.38 35.10
CA ASP A 6 -23.53 11.21 35.81
C ASP A 6 -23.06 10.09 34.84
N ASP A 7 -23.74 9.93 33.70
CA ASP A 7 -23.31 9.03 32.63
C ASP A 7 -22.05 9.58 31.92
N ILE A 8 -21.98 10.90 31.72
CA ILE A 8 -20.93 11.59 30.96
C ILE A 8 -19.61 11.69 31.75
N ALA A 9 -19.68 11.84 33.08
CA ALA A 9 -18.53 11.88 33.97
C ALA A 9 -17.74 10.55 34.01
N ARG A 10 -18.37 9.43 33.63
CA ARG A 10 -17.70 8.11 33.61
C ARG A 10 -16.60 8.02 32.58
N PHE A 11 -16.69 8.77 31.49
CA PHE A 11 -15.64 8.80 30.47
C PHE A 11 -14.34 9.44 30.97
N ASP A 12 -14.40 10.30 31.99
CA ASP A 12 -13.21 10.90 32.61
C ASP A 12 -12.38 9.88 33.42
N ASN A 13 -12.98 8.75 33.82
CA ASN A 13 -12.32 7.64 34.52
C ASN A 13 -11.88 6.48 33.59
N ILE A 14 -12.17 6.57 32.28
CA ILE A 14 -11.92 5.49 31.31
C ILE A 14 -10.96 5.93 30.19
N CYS A 15 -11.08 7.17 29.72
CA CYS A 15 -10.26 7.70 28.64
C CYS A 15 -9.27 8.75 29.19
N ASP A 16 -7.97 8.46 29.12
CA ASP A 16 -6.93 9.43 29.49
C ASP A 16 -6.85 10.55 28.43
N ILE A 17 -7.01 10.20 27.15
CA ILE A 17 -6.96 11.15 26.04
C ILE A 17 -8.31 11.88 25.85
N ARG A 18 -8.27 13.21 25.88
CA ARG A 18 -9.45 14.09 25.70
C ARG A 18 -10.22 13.81 24.40
N GLU A 19 -9.52 13.60 23.30
CA GLU A 19 -10.10 13.27 21.98
C GLU A 19 -10.93 11.98 22.02
N THR A 20 -10.40 10.90 22.62
CA THR A 20 -11.16 9.65 22.83
C THR A 20 -12.39 9.91 23.70
N ARG A 21 -12.25 10.73 24.74
CA ARG A 21 -13.33 11.05 25.68
C ARG A 21 -14.48 11.78 24.99
N GLU A 22 -14.17 12.78 24.17
CA GLU A 22 -15.15 13.51 23.35
C GLU A 22 -15.82 12.58 22.34
N LYS A 23 -15.05 11.74 21.63
CA LYS A 23 -15.59 10.79 20.64
C LYS A 23 -16.44 9.68 21.30
N ALA A 24 -16.07 9.22 22.49
CA ALA A 24 -16.83 8.26 23.27
C ALA A 24 -18.18 8.82 23.73
N ARG A 25 -18.19 10.08 24.21
CA ARG A 25 -19.41 10.82 24.56
C ARG A 25 -20.33 11.02 23.35
N GLU A 26 -19.79 11.33 22.17
CA GLU A 26 -20.54 11.42 20.91
C GLU A 26 -21.18 10.07 20.54
N ILE A 27 -20.37 9.00 20.51
CA ILE A 27 -20.83 7.64 20.22
C ILE A 27 -21.94 7.23 21.21
N TYR A 28 -21.74 7.45 22.51
CA TYR A 28 -22.71 7.13 23.57
C TYR A 28 -24.05 7.83 23.34
N ARG A 29 -24.06 9.13 23.06
CA ARG A 29 -25.29 9.89 22.76
C ARG A 29 -26.03 9.33 21.54
N LEU A 30 -25.30 8.94 20.50
CA LEU A 30 -25.90 8.33 19.30
C LEU A 30 -26.55 6.98 19.61
N VAL A 31 -25.83 6.08 20.31
CA VAL A 31 -26.31 4.70 20.53
C VAL A 31 -27.26 4.53 21.71
N LYS A 32 -27.24 5.40 22.73
CA LYS A 32 -28.14 5.36 23.90
C LYS A 32 -29.63 5.38 23.52
N SER A 33 -29.97 5.93 22.36
CA SER A 33 -31.33 5.95 21.80
C SER A 33 -31.76 4.66 21.10
N SER A 34 -30.85 3.71 20.87
CA SER A 34 -31.12 2.48 20.11
C SER A 34 -31.63 1.37 21.03
N PRO A 35 -32.81 0.77 20.76
CA PRO A 35 -33.45 -0.19 21.68
C PRO A 35 -32.61 -1.45 21.93
N ASN A 36 -31.81 -1.87 20.95
CA ASN A 36 -30.93 -3.04 21.06
C ASN A 36 -29.73 -2.81 21.98
N VAL A 37 -29.39 -1.56 22.28
CA VAL A 37 -28.19 -1.15 23.04
C VAL A 37 -28.53 -0.93 24.51
N SER A 38 -29.78 -0.54 24.81
CA SER A 38 -30.28 -0.29 26.18
C SER A 38 -30.17 -1.50 27.12
N SER A 39 -30.07 -2.72 26.58
CA SER A 39 -29.91 -3.96 27.35
C SER A 39 -28.53 -4.12 28.00
N LEU A 40 -27.49 -3.44 27.50
CA LEU A 40 -26.12 -3.55 28.03
C LEU A 40 -25.94 -2.85 29.39
N GLY A 41 -26.81 -1.91 29.75
CA GLY A 41 -26.67 -1.07 30.94
C GLY A 41 -25.64 0.05 30.78
N THR A 42 -25.78 1.14 31.55
CA THR A 42 -25.01 2.39 31.29
C THR A 42 -23.51 2.26 31.58
N VAL A 43 -23.10 1.40 32.52
CA VAL A 43 -21.67 1.15 32.82
C VAL A 43 -21.00 0.44 31.65
N ALA A 44 -21.54 -0.70 31.23
CA ALA A 44 -20.98 -1.47 30.12
C ALA A 44 -21.01 -0.67 28.82
N LEU A 45 -22.12 0.05 28.55
CA LEU A 45 -22.24 0.86 27.37
C LEU A 45 -21.18 1.98 27.32
N ALA A 46 -20.92 2.69 28.42
CA ALA A 46 -19.88 3.71 28.45
C ALA A 46 -18.49 3.11 28.17
N ALA A 47 -18.14 1.99 28.79
CA ALA A 47 -16.86 1.30 28.55
C ALA A 47 -16.71 0.79 27.11
N ILE A 48 -17.77 0.25 26.51
CA ILE A 48 -17.78 -0.19 25.10
C ILE A 48 -17.67 1.01 24.16
N CYS A 49 -18.40 2.10 24.40
CA CYS A 49 -18.29 3.32 23.59
C CYS A 49 -16.89 3.93 23.65
N ALA A 50 -16.22 3.88 24.81
CA ALA A 50 -14.84 4.31 25.00
C ALA A 50 -13.84 3.45 24.21
N TYR A 51 -13.99 2.12 24.26
CA TYR A 51 -13.20 1.19 23.44
C TYR A 51 -13.38 1.41 21.94
N VAL A 52 -14.62 1.52 21.46
CA VAL A 52 -14.94 1.78 20.04
C VAL A 52 -14.39 3.14 19.59
N ALA A 53 -14.45 4.17 20.44
CA ALA A 53 -13.83 5.47 20.17
C ALA A 53 -12.31 5.35 20.00
N SER A 54 -11.62 4.71 20.95
CA SER A 54 -10.16 4.53 20.91
C SER A 54 -9.72 3.71 19.70
N SER A 55 -10.44 2.64 19.37
CA SER A 55 -10.18 1.80 18.21
C SER A 55 -10.38 2.55 16.88
N ARG A 56 -11.36 3.47 16.79
CA ARG A 56 -11.60 4.27 15.58
C ARG A 56 -10.60 5.41 15.41
N LEU A 57 -10.10 5.96 16.50
CA LEU A 57 -9.02 6.96 16.49
C LEU A 57 -7.64 6.31 16.30
N GLY A 58 -7.53 4.99 16.42
CA GLY A 58 -6.27 4.25 16.29
C GLY A 58 -5.23 4.60 17.37
N ASN A 59 -5.67 5.18 18.49
CA ASN A 59 -4.78 5.76 19.50
C ASN A 59 -4.43 4.80 20.66
N GLY A 60 -5.20 3.73 20.86
CA GLY A 60 -4.92 2.69 21.86
C GLY A 60 -5.13 3.10 23.34
N ASP A 61 -5.68 4.30 23.57
CA ASP A 61 -6.06 4.87 24.87
C ASP A 61 -6.85 3.88 25.73
N VAL A 62 -7.90 3.28 25.17
CA VAL A 62 -8.77 2.34 25.89
C VAL A 62 -8.51 0.93 25.38
N ARG A 63 -7.64 0.18 26.08
CA ARG A 63 -7.36 -1.22 25.75
C ARG A 63 -8.57 -2.11 26.03
N ARG A 64 -8.73 -3.16 25.21
CA ARG A 64 -9.81 -4.15 25.27
C ARG A 64 -10.05 -4.75 26.67
N ASN A 65 -8.97 -5.16 27.34
CA ASN A 65 -9.05 -5.76 28.68
C ASN A 65 -9.47 -4.74 29.76
N LEU A 66 -9.07 -3.47 29.62
CA LEU A 66 -9.49 -2.39 30.51
C LEU A 66 -11.00 -2.12 30.32
N ALA A 67 -11.45 -1.99 29.07
CA ALA A 67 -12.86 -1.82 28.74
C ALA A 67 -13.72 -2.98 29.25
N LEU A 68 -13.29 -4.23 29.08
CA LEU A 68 -13.96 -5.40 29.67
C LEU A 68 -14.07 -5.26 31.20
N THR A 69 -12.96 -4.97 31.88
CA THR A 69 -12.91 -4.84 33.34
C THR A 69 -13.86 -3.75 33.86
N VAL A 70 -13.84 -2.56 33.23
CA VAL A 70 -14.74 -1.45 33.62
C VAL A 70 -16.20 -1.75 33.24
N SER A 71 -16.45 -2.45 32.12
CA SER A 71 -17.81 -2.75 31.66
C SER A 71 -18.62 -3.59 32.66
N SER A 72 -17.94 -4.29 33.57
CA SER A 72 -18.55 -5.24 34.52
C SER A 72 -19.28 -6.41 33.85
N LEU A 73 -19.01 -6.68 32.57
CA LEU A 73 -19.52 -7.85 31.86
C LEU A 73 -18.74 -9.10 32.29
N ALA A 74 -19.46 -10.19 32.56
CA ALA A 74 -18.88 -11.40 33.15
C ALA A 74 -17.96 -12.17 32.20
N THR A 75 -18.19 -12.09 30.88
CA THR A 75 -17.38 -12.80 29.89
C THR A 75 -16.92 -11.88 28.75
N MET A 76 -15.80 -12.26 28.15
CA MET A 76 -15.28 -11.62 26.94
C MET A 76 -16.25 -11.75 25.74
N ALA A 77 -17.06 -12.83 25.70
CA ALA A 77 -18.05 -13.03 24.65
C ALA A 77 -19.21 -12.01 24.75
N ASP A 78 -19.65 -11.69 25.96
CA ASP A 78 -20.67 -10.66 26.19
C ASP A 78 -20.15 -9.28 25.78
N PHE A 79 -18.87 -8.99 26.06
CA PHE A 79 -18.23 -7.74 25.66
C PHE A 79 -18.12 -7.61 24.13
N GLU A 80 -17.62 -8.62 23.42
CA GLU A 80 -17.56 -8.59 21.95
C GLU A 80 -18.96 -8.52 21.30
N THR A 81 -19.96 -9.15 21.92
CA THR A 81 -21.37 -9.03 21.50
C THR A 81 -21.88 -7.60 21.71
N GLY A 82 -21.51 -6.96 22.83
CA GLY A 82 -21.81 -5.57 23.12
C GLY A 82 -21.13 -4.59 22.15
N VAL A 83 -19.83 -4.79 21.85
CA VAL A 83 -19.10 -4.05 20.81
C VAL A 83 -19.80 -4.17 19.47
N SER A 84 -20.08 -5.40 19.02
CA SER A 84 -20.79 -5.67 17.76
C SER A 84 -22.16 -4.99 17.71
N THR A 85 -22.88 -4.97 18.84
CA THR A 85 -24.19 -4.32 18.96
C THR A 85 -24.09 -2.79 18.88
N VAL A 86 -23.08 -2.19 19.52
CA VAL A 86 -22.79 -0.75 19.44
C VAL A 86 -22.34 -0.35 18.03
N GLU A 87 -21.49 -1.14 17.38
CA GLU A 87 -21.06 -0.89 16.00
C GLU A 87 -22.19 -1.07 14.99
N TYR A 88 -23.06 -2.07 15.20
CA TYR A 88 -24.28 -2.24 14.43
C TYR A 88 -25.23 -1.06 14.66
N ALA A 89 -25.40 -0.57 15.89
CA ALA A 89 -26.24 0.60 16.17
C ALA A 89 -25.69 1.90 15.55
N LEU A 90 -24.36 2.12 15.58
CA LEU A 90 -23.72 3.22 14.86
C LEU A 90 -23.91 3.09 13.35
N SER A 91 -23.87 1.86 12.82
CA SER A 91 -24.10 1.57 11.40
C SER A 91 -25.57 1.73 11.01
N ALA A 92 -26.52 1.37 11.88
CA ALA A 92 -27.96 1.46 11.67
C ALA A 92 -28.49 2.89 11.85
N GLY A 93 -27.97 3.65 12.82
CA GLY A 93 -28.21 5.09 12.95
C GLY A 93 -27.67 5.86 11.75
N ASN A 94 -26.48 5.47 11.27
CA ASN A 94 -25.98 5.93 9.98
C ASN A 94 -26.86 5.46 8.82
N GLN A 95 -27.37 4.22 8.78
CA GLN A 95 -28.28 3.78 7.72
C GLN A 95 -29.62 4.53 7.74
N ARG A 96 -30.19 4.91 8.88
CA ARG A 96 -31.40 5.77 8.88
C ARG A 96 -31.16 7.19 8.36
N ARG A 97 -29.91 7.66 8.31
CA ARG A 97 -29.51 8.88 7.56
C ARG A 97 -29.04 8.58 6.13
N LYS A 98 -28.38 7.44 5.88
CA LYS A 98 -27.81 7.01 4.58
C LYS A 98 -28.79 6.28 3.65
N SER A 99 -29.94 5.84 4.14
CA SER A 99 -31.08 5.44 3.29
C SER A 99 -31.67 6.63 2.51
N ARG A 100 -31.18 7.86 2.77
CA ARG A 100 -31.39 9.05 1.95
C ARG A 100 -30.14 9.93 1.76
N SER A 101 -28.93 9.40 1.96
CA SER A 101 -27.74 10.06 1.37
C SER A 101 -27.88 9.91 -0.15
N SER A 102 -28.11 11.02 -0.86
CA SER A 102 -28.52 11.08 -2.28
C SER A 102 -27.46 10.61 -3.28
N THR A 103 -26.38 10.03 -2.79
CA THR A 103 -25.18 9.55 -3.48
C THR A 103 -25.47 8.34 -4.37
N HIS A 104 -26.39 7.46 -3.99
CA HIS A 104 -26.78 6.31 -4.82
C HIS A 104 -27.56 6.82 -6.04
N GLY A 105 -26.93 6.81 -7.22
CA GLY A 105 -27.47 7.44 -8.43
C GLY A 105 -26.93 8.85 -8.73
N PHE A 106 -26.13 9.48 -7.86
CA PHE A 106 -25.55 10.80 -8.17
C PHE A 106 -24.46 10.67 -9.24
N TYR A 107 -23.42 9.87 -8.98
CA TYR A 107 -22.37 9.62 -9.95
C TYR A 107 -22.86 8.85 -11.18
N ASP A 108 -23.88 7.98 -11.03
CA ASP A 108 -24.45 7.26 -12.16
C ASP A 108 -25.03 8.23 -13.21
N ARG A 109 -25.74 9.27 -12.77
CA ARG A 109 -26.26 10.34 -13.65
C ARG A 109 -25.13 11.12 -14.34
N LEU A 110 -24.11 11.56 -13.61
CA LEU A 110 -22.99 12.29 -14.21
C LEU A 110 -22.17 11.42 -15.20
N ILE A 111 -22.02 10.12 -14.92
CA ILE A 111 -21.39 9.15 -15.82
C ILE A 111 -22.20 8.99 -17.11
N GLU A 112 -23.53 8.95 -17.02
CA GLU A 112 -24.44 8.87 -18.17
C GLU A 112 -24.41 10.16 -19.00
N GLU A 113 -24.56 11.31 -18.35
CA GLU A 113 -24.56 12.65 -18.93
C GLU A 113 -23.26 12.95 -19.72
N HIS A 114 -22.10 12.68 -19.10
CA HIS A 114 -20.80 12.84 -19.76
C HIS A 114 -20.37 11.62 -20.59
N ARG A 115 -21.28 10.66 -20.84
CA ARG A 115 -21.09 9.49 -21.72
C ARG A 115 -19.89 8.60 -21.34
N LEU A 116 -19.56 8.54 -20.06
CA LEU A 116 -18.49 7.70 -19.51
C LEU A 116 -18.92 6.24 -19.23
N THR A 117 -20.05 5.80 -19.78
CA THR A 117 -20.66 4.48 -19.52
C THR A 117 -19.70 3.31 -19.78
N ALA A 118 -18.89 3.38 -20.84
CA ALA A 118 -17.91 2.36 -21.22
C ALA A 118 -16.73 2.20 -20.24
N VAL A 119 -16.54 3.16 -19.31
CA VAL A 119 -15.52 3.12 -18.24
C VAL A 119 -16.17 3.32 -16.86
N SER A 120 -17.49 3.12 -16.75
CA SER A 120 -18.29 3.48 -15.57
C SER A 120 -17.78 2.83 -14.28
N ASP A 121 -17.38 1.56 -14.30
CA ASP A 121 -16.85 0.87 -13.11
C ASP A 121 -15.51 1.44 -12.65
N LEU A 122 -14.61 1.78 -13.59
CA LEU A 122 -13.35 2.45 -13.29
C LEU A 122 -13.59 3.85 -12.71
N VAL A 123 -14.52 4.60 -13.29
CA VAL A 123 -14.90 5.95 -12.84
C VAL A 123 -15.47 5.90 -11.41
N LYS A 124 -16.46 5.03 -11.14
CA LYS A 124 -17.06 4.85 -9.80
C LYS A 124 -16.02 4.42 -8.76
N ARG A 125 -15.13 3.48 -9.11
CA ARG A 125 -14.04 3.03 -8.22
C ARG A 125 -13.08 4.17 -7.90
N SER A 126 -12.72 4.97 -8.90
CA SER A 126 -11.81 6.11 -8.74
C SER A 126 -12.44 7.24 -7.91
N MET A 127 -13.73 7.49 -8.06
CA MET A 127 -14.50 8.44 -7.24
C MET A 127 -14.53 8.02 -5.77
N ARG A 128 -14.86 6.75 -5.47
CA ARG A 128 -14.84 6.25 -4.09
C ARG A 128 -13.46 6.40 -3.42
N LYS A 129 -12.38 6.09 -4.14
CA LYS A 129 -11.00 6.33 -3.63
C LYS A 129 -10.73 7.81 -3.32
N ALA A 130 -11.32 8.74 -4.07
CA ALA A 130 -11.20 10.18 -3.81
C ALA A 130 -12.11 10.65 -2.67
N GLU A 131 -13.33 10.10 -2.54
CA GLU A 131 -14.18 10.27 -1.35
C GLU A 131 -13.44 9.80 -0.10
N ASP A 132 -12.94 8.56 -0.07
CA ASP A 132 -12.17 7.98 1.04
C ASP A 132 -10.95 8.83 1.39
N PHE A 133 -10.24 9.36 0.40
CA PHE A 133 -9.11 10.27 0.62
C PHE A 133 -9.53 11.56 1.34
N LEU A 134 -10.63 12.19 0.93
CA LEU A 134 -11.14 13.41 1.57
C LEU A 134 -11.70 13.12 2.98
N VAL A 135 -12.30 11.95 3.21
CA VAL A 135 -12.72 11.49 4.55
C VAL A 135 -11.53 11.32 5.48
N MET A 136 -10.44 10.67 5.01
CA MET A 136 -9.25 10.45 5.84
C MET A 136 -8.55 11.75 6.24
N GLN A 137 -8.71 12.83 5.47
CA GLN A 137 -8.24 14.16 5.85
C GLN A 137 -9.17 14.87 6.85
N ALA A 138 -10.39 14.36 7.06
CA ALA A 138 -11.42 14.86 7.98
C ALA A 138 -11.86 16.33 7.77
N VAL A 139 -11.62 16.90 6.58
CA VAL A 139 -11.89 18.32 6.29
C VAL A 139 -13.32 18.56 5.75
N PHE A 140 -14.00 17.53 5.25
CA PHE A 140 -15.16 17.70 4.37
C PHE A 140 -16.32 16.73 4.65
N ASP A 141 -17.55 17.25 4.60
CA ASP A 141 -18.77 16.45 4.55
C ASP A 141 -19.02 15.97 3.12
N ILE A 142 -18.70 14.69 2.84
CA ILE A 142 -18.87 14.08 1.51
C ILE A 142 -20.28 14.27 0.98
N ASP A 143 -21.30 14.32 1.85
CA ASP A 143 -22.69 14.33 1.37
C ASP A 143 -23.08 15.62 0.64
N ASN A 144 -22.27 16.67 0.76
CA ASN A 144 -22.39 17.89 -0.02
C ASN A 144 -22.23 17.62 -1.55
N ARG A 145 -23.17 18.17 -2.33
CA ARG A 145 -23.21 18.14 -3.79
C ARG A 145 -21.96 18.77 -4.42
N GLU A 146 -21.47 19.89 -3.88
CA GLU A 146 -20.27 20.59 -4.38
C GLU A 146 -19.01 19.71 -4.34
N ILE A 147 -18.82 18.95 -3.25
CA ILE A 147 -17.71 18.00 -3.10
C ILE A 147 -17.81 16.88 -4.14
N LYS A 148 -19.01 16.33 -4.36
CA LYS A 148 -19.23 15.26 -5.35
C LYS A 148 -18.93 15.76 -6.78
N TYR A 149 -19.30 17.00 -7.12
CA TYR A 149 -18.93 17.62 -8.40
C TYR A 149 -17.43 17.88 -8.54
N ALA A 150 -16.76 18.39 -7.50
CA ALA A 150 -15.31 18.61 -7.51
C ALA A 150 -14.54 17.30 -7.72
N ILE A 151 -14.96 16.21 -7.03
CA ILE A 151 -14.44 14.86 -7.25
C ILE A 151 -14.69 14.42 -8.70
N PHE A 152 -15.92 14.58 -9.22
CA PHE A 152 -16.23 14.18 -10.60
C PHE A 152 -15.35 14.90 -11.62
N TYR A 153 -15.25 16.23 -11.51
CA TYR A 153 -14.45 17.08 -12.38
C TYR A 153 -12.97 16.65 -12.38
N TRP A 154 -12.41 16.42 -11.19
CA TRP A 154 -11.02 16.00 -11.02
C TRP A 154 -10.75 14.59 -11.61
N ILE A 155 -11.64 13.63 -11.35
CA ILE A 155 -11.56 12.28 -11.91
C ILE A 155 -11.70 12.29 -13.44
N HIS A 156 -12.63 13.07 -13.99
CA HIS A 156 -12.80 13.24 -15.44
C HIS A 156 -11.53 13.84 -16.06
N ALA A 157 -10.93 14.87 -15.48
CA ALA A 157 -9.70 15.48 -15.99
C ALA A 157 -8.52 14.49 -16.08
N ILE A 158 -8.45 13.50 -15.17
CA ILE A 158 -7.44 12.43 -15.19
C ILE A 158 -7.75 11.37 -16.25
N LEU A 159 -9.01 10.94 -16.35
CA LEU A 159 -9.43 9.86 -17.24
C LEU A 159 -9.60 10.31 -18.71
N MET A 160 -9.91 11.58 -18.94
CA MET A 160 -10.20 12.15 -20.25
C MET A 160 -9.45 13.49 -20.47
N PRO A 161 -8.10 13.53 -20.42
CA PRO A 161 -7.32 14.76 -20.54
C PRO A 161 -7.47 15.48 -21.89
N ASN A 162 -8.00 14.80 -22.91
CA ASN A 162 -8.29 15.37 -24.23
C ASN A 162 -9.68 16.03 -24.30
N VAL A 163 -10.54 15.82 -23.29
CA VAL A 163 -11.89 16.39 -23.20
C VAL A 163 -11.91 17.31 -21.99
N ARG A 164 -11.83 18.61 -22.24
CA ARG A 164 -12.03 19.60 -21.19
C ARG A 164 -13.51 19.63 -20.84
N LEU A 165 -13.84 19.38 -19.57
CA LEU A 165 -15.12 19.80 -19.02
C LEU A 165 -15.11 21.32 -18.94
N ASP A 166 -16.26 21.91 -19.24
CA ASP A 166 -16.47 23.33 -18.95
C ASP A 166 -16.49 23.51 -17.42
N HIS A 167 -15.57 24.33 -16.94
CA HIS A 167 -15.43 24.62 -15.52
C HIS A 167 -16.54 25.56 -15.05
N GLU A 168 -16.92 26.54 -15.89
CA GLU A 168 -17.95 27.54 -15.54
C GLU A 168 -19.32 26.86 -15.38
N ALA A 169 -19.68 25.93 -16.26
CA ALA A 169 -20.92 25.15 -16.14
C ALA A 169 -21.01 24.32 -14.84
N PHE A 170 -19.89 23.75 -14.36
CA PHE A 170 -19.85 23.05 -13.07
C PHE A 170 -19.95 24.01 -11.87
N LEU A 171 -19.42 25.23 -12.01
CA LEU A 171 -19.54 26.28 -11.01
C LEU A 171 -20.96 26.83 -10.90
N GLU A 172 -21.66 27.02 -12.03
CA GLU A 172 -23.06 27.45 -12.07
C GLU A 172 -23.99 26.46 -11.34
N GLU A 173 -23.77 25.15 -11.47
CA GLU A 173 -24.61 24.14 -10.82
C GLU A 173 -24.25 23.87 -9.33
N THR A 174 -23.05 24.27 -8.91
CA THR A 174 -22.59 24.14 -7.51
C THR A 174 -22.82 25.39 -6.66
N GLY A 175 -22.87 26.58 -7.26
CA GLY A 175 -23.19 27.84 -6.58
C GLY A 175 -22.17 28.37 -5.57
N ASN A 176 -21.09 27.62 -5.28
CA ASN A 176 -20.04 27.99 -4.34
C ASN A 176 -18.65 27.73 -4.91
N THR A 177 -18.17 28.69 -5.71
CA THR A 177 -16.90 28.60 -6.45
C THR A 177 -15.69 28.38 -5.55
N GLY A 178 -15.56 29.15 -4.46
CA GLY A 178 -14.42 29.09 -3.57
C GLY A 178 -14.26 27.76 -2.82
N GLN A 179 -15.34 27.02 -2.57
CA GLN A 179 -15.22 25.65 -2.03
C GLN A 179 -14.81 24.65 -3.11
N PHE A 180 -15.44 24.69 -4.29
CA PHE A 180 -15.14 23.79 -5.41
C PHE A 180 -13.65 23.84 -5.76
N ASP A 181 -13.10 25.04 -5.99
CA ASP A 181 -11.71 25.24 -6.38
C ASP A 181 -10.74 24.74 -5.31
N ARG A 182 -11.02 25.04 -4.04
CA ARG A 182 -10.22 24.55 -2.89
C ARG A 182 -10.20 23.03 -2.79
N ILE A 183 -11.29 22.35 -3.12
CA ILE A 183 -11.35 20.87 -3.12
C ILE A 183 -10.56 20.30 -4.31
N VAL A 184 -10.70 20.88 -5.51
CA VAL A 184 -9.95 20.47 -6.70
C VAL A 184 -8.45 20.72 -6.53
N GLU A 185 -8.05 21.84 -5.92
CA GLU A 185 -6.67 22.16 -5.56
C GLU A 185 -6.12 21.18 -4.51
N LEU A 186 -6.89 20.87 -3.45
CA LEU A 186 -6.48 19.89 -2.45
C LEU A 186 -6.28 18.49 -3.05
N LEU A 187 -7.23 18.02 -3.88
CA LEU A 187 -7.08 16.76 -4.60
C LEU A 187 -5.86 16.78 -5.54
N THR A 188 -5.60 17.90 -6.22
CA THR A 188 -4.48 18.01 -7.17
C THR A 188 -3.11 18.06 -6.48
N SER A 189 -3.00 18.77 -5.37
CA SER A 189 -1.77 18.92 -4.58
C SER A 189 -1.50 17.70 -3.70
N SER A 190 -2.50 17.26 -2.92
CA SER A 190 -2.32 16.28 -1.85
C SER A 190 -2.59 14.84 -2.28
N ALA A 191 -3.42 14.62 -3.30
CA ALA A 191 -3.73 13.27 -3.82
C ALA A 191 -2.88 12.88 -5.05
N ALA A 192 -1.66 13.41 -5.17
CA ALA A 192 -0.75 13.13 -6.29
C ALA A 192 -0.48 11.61 -6.49
N HIS A 193 -0.33 10.85 -5.41
CA HIS A 193 -0.20 9.38 -5.47
C HIS A 193 -1.46 8.70 -6.01
N LEU A 194 -2.65 9.09 -5.55
CA LEU A 194 -3.93 8.58 -6.04
C LEU A 194 -4.14 8.91 -7.53
N LYS A 195 -3.80 10.13 -7.95
CA LYS A 195 -3.77 10.54 -9.36
C LYS A 195 -2.84 9.65 -10.20
N GLY A 196 -1.68 9.28 -9.66
CA GLY A 196 -0.76 8.31 -10.25
C GLY A 196 -1.40 6.93 -10.43
N GLN A 197 -2.04 6.39 -9.39
CA GLN A 197 -2.76 5.11 -9.44
C GLN A 197 -3.88 5.11 -10.49
N ILE A 198 -4.77 6.11 -10.47
CA ILE A 198 -5.87 6.22 -11.43
C ILE A 198 -5.34 6.34 -12.86
N THR A 199 -4.23 7.06 -13.07
CA THR A 199 -3.57 7.16 -14.37
C THR A 199 -2.99 5.81 -14.84
N ALA A 200 -2.49 4.97 -13.92
CA ALA A 200 -2.02 3.63 -14.22
C ALA A 200 -3.18 2.67 -14.55
N GLU A 201 -4.22 2.62 -13.71
CA GLU A 201 -5.44 1.82 -13.95
C GLU A 201 -6.10 2.20 -15.29
N ARG A 202 -6.14 3.49 -15.63
CA ARG A 202 -6.60 3.96 -16.93
C ARG A 202 -5.77 3.41 -18.10
N ARG A 203 -4.44 3.40 -17.99
CA ARG A 203 -3.56 2.84 -19.05
C ARG A 203 -3.82 1.34 -19.22
N GLU A 204 -3.94 0.61 -18.13
CA GLU A 204 -4.27 -0.81 -18.15
C GLU A 204 -5.65 -1.07 -18.79
N HIS A 205 -6.68 -0.31 -18.40
CA HIS A 205 -8.02 -0.44 -18.97
C HIS A 205 -8.07 -0.06 -20.47
N VAL A 206 -7.23 0.88 -20.93
CA VAL A 206 -7.09 1.21 -22.36
C VAL A 206 -6.38 0.11 -23.14
N LEU A 207 -5.44 -0.61 -22.52
CA LEU A 207 -4.77 -1.78 -23.12
C LEU A 207 -5.65 -3.04 -23.11
N ALA A 208 -6.52 -3.18 -22.10
CA ALA A 208 -7.44 -4.31 -21.94
C ALA A 208 -8.71 -4.20 -22.81
N LEU A 209 -9.09 -2.98 -23.23
CA LEU A 209 -10.13 -2.82 -24.24
C LEU A 209 -9.69 -3.54 -25.53
N PRO A 210 -10.52 -4.45 -26.09
CA PRO A 210 -10.15 -5.21 -27.28
C PRO A 210 -9.76 -4.24 -28.38
N GLY A 211 -8.48 -4.29 -28.77
CA GLY A 211 -7.87 -3.30 -29.64
C GLY A 211 -8.72 -3.11 -30.88
N ARG A 212 -9.09 -1.85 -31.18
CA ARG A 212 -9.97 -1.52 -32.33
C ARG A 212 -9.55 -2.35 -33.53
N TYR A 213 -10.47 -3.16 -34.05
CA TYR A 213 -10.27 -4.03 -35.21
C TYR A 213 -9.40 -3.30 -36.23
N PRO A 214 -8.31 -3.92 -36.73
CA PRO A 214 -7.35 -3.24 -37.59
C PRO A 214 -8.10 -2.64 -38.78
N THR A 215 -8.24 -1.31 -38.77
CA THR A 215 -8.97 -0.56 -39.81
C THR A 215 -8.39 -0.98 -41.14
N PRO A 216 -9.16 -1.60 -42.05
CA PRO A 216 -8.61 -2.26 -43.23
C PRO A 216 -7.79 -1.25 -44.02
N SER A 217 -6.48 -1.53 -44.08
CA SER A 217 -5.49 -0.58 -44.58
C SER A 217 -5.74 -0.32 -46.06
N LYS A 218 -6.12 0.93 -46.37
CA LYS A 218 -5.91 1.65 -47.64
C LYS A 218 -5.96 0.76 -48.88
N THR A 219 -7.12 0.76 -49.54
CA THR A 219 -7.24 0.40 -50.95
C THR A 219 -6.12 1.06 -51.78
N PRO A 220 -5.50 0.34 -52.72
CA PRO A 220 -4.43 0.90 -53.54
C PRO A 220 -4.97 2.01 -54.43
N THR A 221 -4.17 3.06 -54.60
CA THR A 221 -4.47 4.23 -55.43
C THR A 221 -4.64 3.83 -56.90
N HIS A 222 -5.86 3.52 -57.32
CA HIS A 222 -6.18 3.36 -58.74
C HIS A 222 -6.23 4.74 -59.40
N ALA A 223 -5.57 4.87 -60.55
CA ALA A 223 -5.50 6.12 -61.30
C ALA A 223 -6.90 6.63 -61.70
N GLN A 224 -7.08 7.95 -61.60
CA GLN A 224 -8.28 8.62 -62.09
C GLN A 224 -8.30 8.61 -63.63
N ARG A 225 -9.38 8.11 -64.22
CA ARG A 225 -9.86 8.58 -65.52
C ARG A 225 -11.30 9.06 -65.34
N ALA A 226 -11.56 10.25 -65.85
CA ALA A 226 -12.84 10.92 -65.67
C ALA A 226 -13.96 10.24 -66.47
N THR A 227 -15.16 10.14 -65.92
CA THR A 227 -16.35 10.91 -66.34
C THR A 227 -17.59 10.54 -65.51
N LYS A 228 -18.50 11.52 -65.32
CA LYS A 228 -19.99 11.46 -65.31
C LYS A 228 -20.68 10.12 -64.94
N SER A 229 -21.76 10.06 -64.15
CA SER A 229 -22.66 11.10 -63.60
C SER A 229 -23.75 10.46 -62.70
N GLU A 230 -24.43 11.31 -61.91
CA GLU A 230 -25.86 11.21 -61.53
C GLU A 230 -26.44 10.05 -60.67
N LYS A 231 -26.95 10.47 -59.49
CA LYS A 231 -28.35 10.33 -58.98
C LYS A 231 -28.87 9.08 -58.21
N ILE A 232 -29.69 9.44 -57.21
CA ILE A 232 -30.84 8.75 -56.58
C ILE A 232 -30.59 7.84 -55.35
N LEU A 233 -30.71 8.49 -54.19
CA LEU A 233 -31.59 8.22 -53.04
C LEU A 233 -32.36 6.87 -52.89
N THR A 234 -32.10 6.19 -51.75
CA THR A 234 -33.10 5.67 -50.76
C THR A 234 -33.90 4.38 -51.12
N PRO A 235 -34.81 3.84 -50.26
CA PRO A 235 -34.51 2.59 -49.54
C PRO A 235 -35.64 1.53 -49.62
N PHE A 236 -35.44 0.32 -49.06
CA PHE A 236 -36.37 -0.33 -48.11
C PHE A 236 -35.90 -1.72 -47.66
N ASP A 237 -36.47 -2.19 -46.54
CA ASP A 237 -36.32 -3.53 -45.97
C ASP A 237 -36.83 -4.67 -46.86
N SER A 238 -36.31 -5.88 -46.65
CA SER A 238 -37.18 -7.04 -46.42
C SER A 238 -36.45 -8.20 -45.73
N ASN A 239 -37.10 -8.79 -44.72
CA ASN A 239 -36.70 -10.04 -44.11
C ASN A 239 -36.76 -11.19 -45.14
N ASN A 240 -35.90 -12.21 -44.99
CA ASN A 240 -36.37 -13.59 -45.16
C ASN A 240 -35.46 -14.65 -44.50
N THR A 241 -36.08 -15.32 -43.54
CA THR A 241 -35.92 -16.70 -43.10
C THR A 241 -35.37 -17.66 -44.19
N MET A 242 -34.27 -18.38 -43.93
CA MET A 242 -34.32 -19.85 -43.82
C MET A 242 -33.01 -20.53 -43.40
N THR A 243 -33.21 -21.57 -42.59
CA THR A 243 -32.32 -22.61 -42.09
C THR A 243 -31.46 -23.29 -43.17
N LEU A 244 -30.18 -23.58 -42.88
CA LEU A 244 -29.59 -24.89 -43.23
C LEU A 244 -28.29 -25.22 -42.49
N THR A 245 -28.21 -26.46 -42.03
CA THR A 245 -27.16 -27.09 -41.22
C THR A 245 -25.99 -27.58 -42.09
N ARG A 246 -24.72 -27.33 -41.69
CA ARG A 246 -23.59 -28.26 -41.91
C ARG A 246 -22.33 -27.85 -41.10
N PRO A 247 -21.49 -28.80 -40.65
CA PRO A 247 -20.31 -28.51 -39.84
C PRO A 247 -19.10 -28.13 -40.70
N LEU A 248 -18.26 -27.21 -40.22
CA LEU A 248 -16.97 -26.89 -40.82
C LEU A 248 -15.85 -27.69 -40.16
N THR A 249 -15.12 -28.44 -40.99
CA THR A 249 -13.90 -29.15 -40.62
C THR A 249 -12.76 -28.17 -40.38
N LEU A 250 -12.28 -28.10 -39.13
CA LEU A 250 -11.09 -27.33 -38.77
C LEU A 250 -9.82 -28.01 -39.32
N LYS A 251 -9.27 -27.45 -40.40
CA LYS A 251 -7.89 -27.72 -40.81
C LYS A 251 -6.94 -26.86 -39.98
N ILE A 252 -6.09 -27.51 -39.19
CA ILE A 252 -4.98 -26.85 -38.47
C ILE A 252 -3.83 -26.64 -39.49
N PRO A 253 -3.36 -25.41 -39.72
CA PRO A 253 -2.15 -25.18 -40.51
C PRO A 253 -0.91 -25.47 -39.67
N LEU A 254 -0.08 -26.40 -40.14
CA LEU A 254 1.30 -26.52 -39.72
C LEU A 254 2.06 -25.25 -40.13
N LEU A 255 2.77 -24.60 -39.21
CA LEU A 255 3.60 -23.43 -39.51
C LEU A 255 5.00 -23.66 -38.96
N GLY A 256 5.93 -23.88 -39.88
CA GLY A 256 7.33 -24.13 -39.57
C GLY A 256 8.11 -22.87 -39.20
N SER A 257 9.29 -23.10 -38.66
CA SER A 257 10.37 -22.13 -38.60
C SER A 257 10.74 -21.63 -40.00
N ASP A 258 11.18 -20.38 -40.12
CA ASP A 258 12.55 -20.07 -40.55
C ASP A 258 12.80 -18.55 -40.72
N SER A 259 14.02 -18.13 -40.35
CA SER A 259 14.71 -16.90 -40.81
C SER A 259 14.09 -15.52 -40.49
N SER A 260 14.80 -14.40 -40.35
CA SER A 260 16.16 -14.00 -39.92
C SER A 260 16.37 -12.56 -40.40
N SER A 261 17.06 -11.71 -39.62
CA SER A 261 17.75 -10.47 -40.06
C SER A 261 16.86 -9.26 -40.48
N THR A 262 17.28 -7.99 -40.49
CA THR A 262 18.55 -7.26 -40.23
C THR A 262 18.20 -5.94 -39.47
N SER A 263 19.07 -5.23 -38.75
CA SER A 263 20.25 -4.50 -39.27
C SER A 263 21.13 -3.87 -38.17
N SER A 264 22.43 -3.78 -38.46
CA SER A 264 23.46 -3.08 -37.65
C SER A 264 23.65 -1.62 -38.13
N PRO A 265 24.60 -0.82 -37.59
CA PRO A 265 25.97 -0.87 -38.16
C PRO A 265 27.15 -0.48 -37.23
N CYS A 266 28.37 -0.52 -37.80
CA CYS A 266 29.60 0.20 -37.42
C CYS A 266 30.55 -0.39 -36.34
N ARG A 267 31.53 -1.23 -36.75
CA ARG A 267 32.87 -0.76 -37.18
C ARG A 267 33.86 -1.88 -37.57
N SER A 268 34.28 -1.82 -38.83
CA SER A 268 35.65 -1.94 -39.39
C SER A 268 36.60 -3.14 -39.10
N PRO A 269 37.54 -3.46 -40.04
CA PRO A 269 38.10 -4.81 -40.17
C PRO A 269 39.64 -4.91 -40.04
N ILE A 270 40.15 -6.15 -39.87
CA ILE A 270 41.56 -6.50 -40.16
C ILE A 270 41.62 -7.81 -40.97
N THR A 271 42.50 -7.80 -41.98
CA THR A 271 42.89 -8.88 -42.92
C THR A 271 43.68 -10.02 -42.22
N ARG A 272 43.87 -11.25 -42.71
CA ARG A 272 44.21 -11.80 -44.05
C ARG A 272 44.02 -13.36 -44.04
N PRO A 273 44.25 -14.12 -45.15
CA PRO A 273 43.79 -15.51 -45.31
C PRO A 273 44.88 -16.60 -45.22
N SER A 274 44.43 -17.87 -45.21
CA SER A 274 45.14 -19.08 -45.71
C SER A 274 44.04 -20.10 -46.05
N GLU A 275 43.77 -20.47 -47.30
CA GLU A 275 44.50 -21.42 -48.17
C GLU A 275 44.56 -22.87 -47.68
N ALA A 276 43.74 -23.69 -48.37
CA ALA A 276 44.00 -25.04 -48.92
C ALA A 276 43.74 -26.33 -48.07
N PRO A 277 43.43 -27.47 -48.76
CA PRO A 277 42.89 -28.74 -48.19
C PRO A 277 43.93 -29.90 -48.37
N PRO A 278 43.66 -31.23 -48.54
CA PRO A 278 42.41 -32.03 -48.54
C PRO A 278 42.51 -33.40 -47.79
N ASP A 279 41.80 -34.42 -48.31
CA ASP A 279 41.71 -35.85 -47.94
C ASP A 279 40.95 -36.23 -46.65
N GLY A 280 40.12 -37.28 -46.65
CA GLY A 280 39.70 -38.18 -47.73
C GLY A 280 38.81 -39.32 -47.19
N GLY A 281 38.09 -40.06 -48.06
CA GLY A 281 37.30 -41.23 -47.63
C GLY A 281 36.11 -41.55 -48.54
N THR A 282 36.21 -42.66 -49.29
CA THR A 282 35.28 -43.05 -50.39
C THR A 282 34.49 -44.32 -50.03
N LEU A 283 33.48 -44.65 -50.86
CA LEU A 283 32.71 -45.92 -51.00
C LEU A 283 31.36 -45.93 -50.25
N SER A 284 30.19 -46.13 -50.89
CA SER A 284 29.72 -47.26 -51.74
C SER A 284 29.40 -48.51 -50.88
N SER A 285 28.27 -49.24 -51.01
CA SER A 285 27.32 -49.40 -52.13
C SER A 285 25.89 -49.76 -51.66
N SER A 286 24.91 -49.47 -52.52
CA SER A 286 23.75 -50.29 -52.94
C SER A 286 23.41 -51.61 -52.22
N GLU A 287 22.12 -51.90 -51.96
CA GLU A 287 21.27 -52.72 -52.87
C GLU A 287 19.78 -52.81 -52.44
N ASN A 288 18.88 -52.80 -53.42
CA ASN A 288 17.48 -53.24 -53.28
C ASN A 288 17.44 -54.77 -53.25
N HIS A 289 16.43 -55.40 -52.65
CA HIS A 289 15.82 -56.62 -53.22
C HIS A 289 14.31 -56.65 -52.94
N GLN A 290 13.56 -57.00 -53.99
CA GLN A 290 12.11 -57.18 -54.04
C GLN A 290 11.92 -58.46 -54.85
N GLU A 291 11.43 -59.53 -54.23
CA GLU A 291 11.24 -60.82 -54.90
C GLU A 291 9.76 -61.13 -55.10
N ASP A 292 9.43 -61.43 -56.35
CA ASP A 292 8.15 -61.94 -56.81
C ASP A 292 8.32 -63.41 -57.25
N ALA A 293 7.36 -64.23 -56.83
CA ALA A 293 6.79 -65.34 -57.60
C ALA A 293 7.53 -66.70 -57.79
N VAL A 294 6.65 -67.71 -58.00
CA VAL A 294 6.83 -69.03 -58.63
C VAL A 294 7.63 -70.11 -57.87
N PHE A 295 6.92 -71.17 -57.45
CA PHE A 295 7.33 -72.54 -57.79
C PHE A 295 6.12 -73.43 -58.11
N GLU A 296 6.15 -74.07 -59.27
CA GLU A 296 5.18 -75.04 -59.74
C GLU A 296 5.84 -76.44 -59.77
N GLN A 297 5.02 -77.49 -59.88
CA GLN A 297 5.37 -78.76 -60.54
C GLN A 297 6.28 -79.75 -59.78
N SER A 298 5.67 -80.83 -59.26
CA SER A 298 5.85 -82.17 -59.89
C SER A 298 4.92 -83.25 -59.33
N ARG A 299 4.66 -84.26 -60.16
CA ARG A 299 3.76 -85.41 -59.91
C ARG A 299 4.47 -86.48 -59.08
N GLU A 300 3.70 -87.31 -58.38
CA GLU A 300 3.73 -88.75 -58.71
C GLU A 300 2.43 -89.50 -58.38
N LYS A 301 2.05 -90.41 -59.28
CA LYS A 301 0.94 -91.35 -59.12
C LYS A 301 1.53 -92.75 -59.05
N THR A 302 1.51 -93.39 -57.89
CA THR A 302 1.81 -94.81 -57.77
C THR A 302 0.59 -95.56 -57.25
N LYS A 303 0.00 -96.39 -58.13
CA LYS A 303 -0.93 -97.46 -57.73
C LYS A 303 -0.08 -98.59 -57.16
N SER A 304 -0.24 -98.91 -55.88
CA SER A 304 0.02 -100.26 -55.36
C SER A 304 -1.21 -100.74 -54.60
N ARG A 305 -1.50 -102.02 -54.76
CA ARG A 305 -2.73 -102.71 -54.32
C ARG A 305 -2.26 -103.98 -53.63
N GLU A 306 -2.14 -103.98 -52.31
CA GLU A 306 -1.92 -105.21 -51.52
C GLU A 306 -2.16 -104.99 -50.03
N SER A 307 -2.54 -106.07 -49.33
CA SER A 307 -2.76 -106.19 -47.88
C SER A 307 -3.71 -105.17 -47.21
N VAL A 308 -5.00 -105.27 -47.54
CA VAL A 308 -6.04 -105.15 -46.50
C VAL A 308 -5.94 -106.38 -45.60
N ASP A 309 -6.19 -106.21 -44.28
CA ASP A 309 -6.29 -107.23 -43.19
C ASP A 309 -5.37 -106.96 -41.96
N ALA A 310 -4.57 -105.89 -41.97
CA ALA A 310 -3.83 -105.41 -40.78
C ALA A 310 -4.15 -103.95 -40.38
N GLN A 311 -5.19 -103.34 -41.00
CA GLN A 311 -5.44 -101.90 -40.90
C GLN A 311 -6.60 -101.53 -39.94
N GLU A 312 -7.44 -102.50 -39.53
CA GLU A 312 -8.56 -102.22 -38.61
C GLU A 312 -8.09 -101.94 -37.18
N ASP A 313 -6.97 -102.54 -36.73
CA ASP A 313 -6.35 -102.26 -35.41
C ASP A 313 -5.68 -100.88 -35.30
N LEU A 314 -5.44 -100.18 -36.41
CA LEU A 314 -4.83 -98.84 -36.41
C LEU A 314 -5.85 -97.68 -36.45
N LEU A 315 -7.12 -97.96 -36.80
CA LEU A 315 -8.20 -96.97 -36.79
C LEU A 315 -8.45 -96.35 -35.40
N PRO A 316 -8.44 -97.10 -34.28
CA PRO A 316 -8.54 -96.52 -32.94
C PRO A 316 -7.43 -95.49 -32.69
N THR A 317 -6.18 -95.87 -32.96
CA THR A 317 -4.99 -95.05 -32.74
C THR A 317 -5.00 -93.76 -33.56
N ILE A 318 -5.40 -93.83 -34.84
CA ILE A 318 -5.55 -92.65 -35.71
C ILE A 318 -6.65 -91.72 -35.19
N LYS A 319 -7.75 -92.27 -34.65
CA LYS A 319 -8.80 -91.47 -34.02
C LYS A 319 -8.29 -90.76 -32.76
N THR A 320 -7.57 -91.46 -31.89
CA THR A 320 -6.98 -90.85 -30.67
C THR A 320 -5.96 -89.76 -31.01
N LEU A 321 -5.16 -89.94 -32.06
CA LEU A 321 -4.21 -88.91 -32.52
C LEU A 321 -4.92 -87.68 -33.07
N ARG A 322 -6.04 -87.84 -33.80
CA ARG A 322 -6.86 -86.70 -34.26
C ARG A 322 -7.53 -85.96 -33.12
N GLU A 323 -8.04 -86.67 -32.11
CA GLU A 323 -8.62 -86.06 -30.91
C GLU A 323 -7.57 -85.27 -30.13
N LYS A 324 -6.37 -85.84 -29.91
CA LYS A 324 -5.23 -85.12 -29.29
C LYS A 324 -4.77 -83.91 -30.09
N LEU A 325 -4.75 -83.99 -31.42
CA LEU A 325 -4.39 -82.85 -32.27
C LEU A 325 -5.44 -81.73 -32.14
N ALA A 326 -6.72 -82.06 -32.15
CA ALA A 326 -7.82 -81.10 -31.94
C ALA A 326 -7.79 -80.48 -30.53
N GLU A 327 -7.43 -81.24 -29.49
CA GLU A 327 -7.16 -80.70 -28.15
C GLU A 327 -5.97 -79.74 -28.13
N SER A 328 -4.88 -80.08 -28.81
CA SER A 328 -3.70 -79.19 -28.88
C SER A 328 -4.00 -77.86 -29.57
N HIS A 329 -4.82 -77.86 -30.63
CA HIS A 329 -5.28 -76.62 -31.27
C HIS A 329 -6.15 -75.78 -30.34
N LYS A 330 -7.13 -76.38 -29.64
CA LYS A 330 -7.94 -75.65 -28.63
C LYS A 330 -7.09 -75.03 -27.53
N LEU A 331 -6.01 -75.70 -27.10
CA LEU A 331 -5.10 -75.20 -26.07
C LEU A 331 -4.27 -74.02 -26.60
N LEU A 332 -3.86 -74.07 -27.88
CA LEU A 332 -3.13 -72.99 -28.55
C LEU A 332 -4.03 -71.76 -28.80
N ASP A 333 -5.27 -71.98 -29.25
CA ASP A 333 -6.28 -70.92 -29.39
C ASP A 333 -6.60 -70.24 -28.04
N ALA A 334 -6.70 -71.03 -26.96
CA ALA A 334 -6.88 -70.51 -25.61
C ALA A 334 -5.66 -69.72 -25.11
N GLN A 335 -4.43 -70.15 -25.43
CA GLN A 335 -3.22 -69.38 -25.11
C GLN A 335 -3.16 -68.07 -25.90
N GLN A 336 -3.56 -68.07 -27.17
CA GLN A 336 -3.63 -66.86 -27.99
C GLN A 336 -4.65 -65.87 -27.41
N SER A 337 -5.85 -66.34 -27.06
CA SER A 337 -6.88 -65.50 -26.43
C SER A 337 -6.41 -64.84 -25.12
N ILE A 338 -5.62 -65.54 -24.30
CA ILE A 338 -5.04 -64.99 -23.06
C ILE A 338 -3.92 -63.97 -23.35
N ALA A 339 -3.17 -64.15 -24.44
CA ALA A 339 -2.15 -63.19 -24.86
C ALA A 339 -2.78 -61.89 -25.40
N ASP A 340 -3.84 -62.01 -26.19
CA ASP A 340 -4.56 -60.89 -26.78
C ASP A 340 -5.28 -60.06 -25.69
N GLU A 341 -5.94 -60.70 -24.72
CA GLU A 341 -6.57 -60.02 -23.58
C GLU A 341 -5.55 -59.22 -22.73
N LYS A 342 -4.34 -59.78 -22.50
CA LYS A 342 -3.25 -59.08 -21.81
C LYS A 342 -2.67 -57.92 -22.63
N LEU A 343 -2.66 -58.02 -23.96
CA LEU A 343 -2.26 -56.94 -24.85
C LEU A 343 -3.25 -55.78 -24.80
N GLU A 344 -4.56 -56.05 -24.78
CA GLU A 344 -5.58 -55.02 -24.57
C GLU A 344 -5.50 -54.37 -23.18
N GLU A 345 -5.24 -55.14 -22.13
CA GLU A 345 -5.07 -54.62 -20.77
C GLU A 345 -3.82 -53.73 -20.64
N LEU A 346 -2.72 -54.11 -21.30
CA LEU A 346 -1.51 -53.28 -21.40
C LEU A 346 -1.76 -52.01 -22.22
N GLY A 347 -2.51 -52.09 -23.31
CA GLY A 347 -2.92 -50.92 -24.09
C GLY A 347 -3.73 -49.91 -23.26
N ARG A 348 -4.77 -50.38 -22.57
CA ARG A 348 -5.58 -49.53 -21.68
C ARG A 348 -4.76 -48.89 -20.56
N ASN A 349 -3.83 -49.63 -19.95
CA ASN A 349 -2.91 -49.08 -18.96
C ASN A 349 -1.95 -48.02 -19.56
N LEU A 350 -1.50 -48.19 -20.80
CA LEU A 350 -0.64 -47.21 -21.48
C LEU A 350 -1.40 -45.90 -21.74
N ASP A 351 -2.61 -45.99 -22.28
CA ASP A 351 -3.48 -44.84 -22.56
C ASP A 351 -3.81 -44.05 -21.28
N GLU A 352 -4.10 -44.74 -20.18
CA GLU A 352 -4.36 -44.11 -18.88
C GLU A 352 -3.10 -43.41 -18.32
N LYS A 353 -1.92 -44.02 -18.47
CA LYS A 353 -0.62 -43.43 -18.09
C LYS A 353 -0.30 -42.19 -18.94
N GLU A 354 -0.57 -42.22 -20.25
CA GLU A 354 -0.34 -41.09 -21.14
C GLU A 354 -1.31 -39.94 -20.85
N ALA A 355 -2.59 -40.23 -20.59
CA ALA A 355 -3.58 -39.25 -20.15
C ALA A 355 -3.17 -38.58 -18.83
N ALA A 356 -2.71 -39.37 -17.84
CA ALA A 356 -2.22 -38.86 -16.56
C ALA A 356 -0.97 -37.97 -16.72
N LEU A 357 -0.04 -38.35 -17.60
CA LEU A 357 1.17 -37.56 -17.88
C LEU A 357 0.86 -36.26 -18.63
N SER A 358 -0.11 -36.29 -19.55
CA SER A 358 -0.64 -35.10 -20.22
C SER A 358 -1.31 -34.12 -19.24
N ALA A 359 -2.14 -34.64 -18.32
CA ALA A 359 -2.75 -33.85 -17.25
C ALA A 359 -1.71 -33.24 -16.29
N ALA A 360 -0.66 -34.00 -15.93
CA ALA A 360 0.44 -33.49 -15.11
C ALA A 360 1.22 -32.36 -15.80
N ASN A 361 1.48 -32.48 -17.11
CA ASN A 361 2.12 -31.42 -17.89
C ASN A 361 1.24 -30.16 -17.99
N ALA A 362 -0.07 -30.31 -18.14
CA ALA A 362 -1.01 -29.18 -18.13
C ALA A 362 -1.02 -28.46 -16.76
N ALA A 363 -1.01 -29.22 -15.65
CA ALA A 363 -0.92 -28.66 -14.30
C ALA A 363 0.42 -27.92 -14.07
N ALA A 364 1.54 -28.49 -14.53
CA ALA A 364 2.86 -27.84 -14.46
C ALA A 364 2.91 -26.52 -15.24
N ALA A 365 2.31 -26.48 -16.44
CA ALA A 365 2.21 -25.25 -17.23
C ALA A 365 1.36 -24.18 -16.50
N SER A 366 0.25 -24.56 -15.85
CA SER A 366 -0.56 -23.62 -15.06
C SER A 366 0.21 -23.03 -13.89
N LEU A 367 0.92 -23.86 -13.12
CA LEU A 367 1.75 -23.41 -11.99
C LEU A 367 2.87 -22.45 -12.46
N GLN A 368 3.42 -22.67 -13.66
CA GLN A 368 4.44 -21.80 -14.22
C GLN A 368 3.89 -20.40 -14.62
N VAL A 369 2.62 -20.32 -15.00
CA VAL A 369 1.91 -19.03 -15.22
C VAL A 369 1.68 -18.32 -13.88
N GLU A 370 1.22 -19.02 -12.85
CA GLU A 370 1.00 -18.45 -11.51
C GLU A 370 2.31 -17.92 -10.89
N LEU A 371 3.40 -18.69 -10.94
CA LEU A 371 4.72 -18.24 -10.49
C LEU A 371 5.22 -17.01 -11.26
N SER A 372 4.88 -16.90 -12.54
CA SER A 372 5.22 -15.73 -13.36
C SER A 372 4.42 -14.49 -12.95
N SER A 373 3.15 -14.67 -12.54
CA SER A 373 2.32 -13.59 -11.98
C SER A 373 2.84 -13.14 -10.62
N LEU A 374 3.06 -14.07 -9.68
CA LEU A 374 3.59 -13.79 -8.35
C LEU A 374 4.94 -13.05 -8.40
N LYS A 375 5.82 -13.43 -9.34
CA LYS A 375 7.10 -12.74 -9.57
C LYS A 375 6.92 -11.30 -10.07
N LYS A 376 5.89 -11.03 -10.88
CA LYS A 376 5.55 -9.67 -11.34
C LYS A 376 5.02 -8.83 -10.18
N ASP A 377 4.14 -9.39 -9.35
CA ASP A 377 3.57 -8.71 -8.19
C ASP A 377 4.63 -8.43 -7.12
N LEU A 378 5.55 -9.37 -6.86
CA LEU A 378 6.69 -9.15 -5.97
C LEU A 378 7.57 -7.99 -6.46
N LYS A 379 7.87 -7.93 -7.76
CA LYS A 379 8.64 -6.81 -8.34
C LYS A 379 7.91 -5.47 -8.22
N ASN A 380 6.58 -5.46 -8.37
CA ASN A 380 5.77 -4.27 -8.11
C ASN A 380 5.87 -3.84 -6.64
N LYS A 381 5.78 -4.79 -5.68
CA LYS A 381 5.90 -4.51 -4.24
C LYS A 381 7.29 -4.05 -3.83
N GLU A 382 8.35 -4.52 -4.48
CA GLU A 382 9.70 -3.96 -4.31
C GLU A 382 9.77 -2.49 -4.78
N SER A 383 9.12 -2.15 -5.89
CA SER A 383 9.08 -0.76 -6.37
C SER A 383 8.24 0.15 -5.46
N GLU A 384 7.12 -0.34 -4.91
CA GLU A 384 6.33 0.39 -3.90
C GLU A 384 7.15 0.64 -2.63
N LEU A 385 7.89 -0.37 -2.14
CA LEU A 385 8.75 -0.24 -0.97
C LEU A 385 9.89 0.75 -1.20
N ALA A 386 10.48 0.79 -2.40
CA ALA A 386 11.50 1.76 -2.76
C ALA A 386 10.95 3.20 -2.76
N VAL A 387 9.76 3.41 -3.32
CA VAL A 387 9.06 4.71 -3.30
C VAL A 387 8.69 5.13 -1.87
N ALA A 388 8.19 4.21 -1.04
CA ALA A 388 7.88 4.48 0.36
C ALA A 388 9.15 4.85 1.15
N THR A 389 10.25 4.13 0.94
CA THR A 389 11.55 4.43 1.56
C THR A 389 12.03 5.82 1.15
N MET A 390 12.04 6.14 -0.15
CA MET A 390 12.43 7.47 -0.66
C MET A 390 11.55 8.58 -0.07
N THR A 391 10.24 8.34 0.05
CA THR A 391 9.29 9.31 0.64
C THR A 391 9.58 9.55 2.13
N ILE A 392 9.96 8.52 2.89
CA ILE A 392 10.39 8.67 4.29
C ILE A 392 11.66 9.52 4.36
N THR A 393 12.66 9.25 3.51
CA THR A 393 13.90 10.03 3.48
C THR A 393 13.63 11.50 3.12
N THR A 394 12.79 11.77 2.10
CA THR A 394 12.40 13.13 1.72
C THR A 394 11.72 13.86 2.89
N LEU A 395 10.75 13.24 3.55
CA LEU A 395 10.08 13.82 4.72
C LEU A 395 11.05 14.09 5.88
N GLN A 396 12.03 13.21 6.12
CA GLN A 396 13.08 13.45 7.12
C GLN A 396 13.95 14.66 6.75
N THR A 397 14.33 14.81 5.47
CA THR A 397 15.08 15.99 5.00
C THR A 397 14.26 17.28 4.99
N GLU A 398 12.94 17.22 4.77
CA GLU A 398 12.03 18.38 4.83
C GLU A 398 11.70 18.80 6.28
N MET A 399 11.64 17.86 7.22
CA MET A 399 11.49 18.16 8.64
C MET A 399 12.72 18.86 9.24
N GLN A 400 13.92 18.58 8.74
CA GLN A 400 15.16 19.15 9.28
C GLN A 400 15.25 20.70 9.22
N PRO A 401 14.95 21.39 8.11
CA PRO A 401 14.93 22.85 8.07
C PRO A 401 13.81 23.45 8.92
N HIS A 402 12.61 22.86 8.99
CA HIS A 402 11.55 23.35 9.88
C HIS A 402 11.93 23.22 11.37
N SER A 403 12.60 22.13 11.76
CA SER A 403 13.17 21.98 13.10
C SER A 403 14.18 23.09 13.40
N ARG A 404 15.09 23.39 12.46
CA ARG A 404 16.09 24.47 12.60
C ARG A 404 15.45 25.86 12.65
N GLU A 405 14.45 26.13 11.82
CA GLU A 405 13.74 27.41 11.78
C GLU A 405 12.93 27.65 13.07
N SER A 406 12.27 26.61 13.59
CA SER A 406 11.60 26.63 14.90
C SER A 406 12.59 26.91 16.03
N GLN A 407 13.74 26.23 16.03
CA GLN A 407 14.82 26.43 17.00
C GLN A 407 15.41 27.86 16.92
N GLN A 408 15.62 28.40 15.72
CA GLN A 408 16.06 29.79 15.50
C GLN A 408 15.04 30.81 15.99
N LYS A 409 13.74 30.60 15.75
CA LYS A 409 12.67 31.47 16.28
C LYS A 409 12.65 31.44 17.81
N HIS A 410 12.88 30.27 18.43
CA HIS A 410 12.95 30.12 19.88
C HIS A 410 14.14 30.89 20.49
N ILE A 411 15.32 30.81 19.85
CA ILE A 411 16.51 31.60 20.23
C ILE A 411 16.19 33.09 20.10
N MET A 412 15.73 33.57 18.94
CA MET A 412 15.40 34.99 18.73
C MET A 412 14.34 35.52 19.72
N LEU A 413 13.36 34.70 20.12
CA LEU A 413 12.36 35.08 21.13
C LEU A 413 12.94 35.12 22.55
N ARG A 414 13.90 34.23 22.87
CA ARG A 414 14.67 34.29 24.12
C ARG A 414 15.53 35.55 24.19
N ASP A 415 16.30 35.84 23.14
CA ASP A 415 17.17 37.03 23.07
C ASP A 415 16.37 38.32 23.25
N LYS A 416 15.15 38.38 22.67
CA LYS A 416 14.22 39.50 22.85
C LYS A 416 13.69 39.62 24.27
N LEU A 417 13.40 38.49 24.93
CA LEU A 417 12.96 38.48 26.33
C LEU A 417 14.08 38.93 27.27
N GLU A 418 15.30 38.43 27.08
CA GLU A 418 16.48 38.83 27.84
C GLU A 418 16.80 40.32 27.65
N HIS A 419 16.73 40.84 26.42
CA HIS A 419 16.87 42.28 26.16
C HIS A 419 15.74 43.11 26.82
N ALA A 420 14.49 42.64 26.81
CA ALA A 420 13.38 43.33 27.48
C ALA A 420 13.57 43.37 29.01
N GLN A 421 14.05 42.28 29.60
CA GLN A 421 14.40 42.19 31.03
C GLN A 421 15.54 43.14 31.39
N HIS A 422 16.65 43.12 30.65
CA HIS A 422 17.77 44.05 30.87
C HIS A 422 17.35 45.52 30.69
N GLN A 423 16.42 45.82 29.77
CA GLN A 423 15.86 47.16 29.60
C GLN A 423 14.96 47.58 30.80
N LYS A 424 14.23 46.63 31.40
CA LYS A 424 13.43 46.84 32.61
C LYS A 424 14.34 47.12 33.82
N GLU A 425 15.37 46.29 34.02
CA GLU A 425 16.37 46.45 35.09
C GLU A 425 17.10 47.79 35.00
N THR A 426 17.63 48.16 33.83
CA THR A 426 18.31 49.46 33.64
C THR A 426 17.38 50.68 33.76
N ARG A 427 16.06 50.53 33.54
CA ARG A 427 15.07 51.57 33.88
C ARG A 427 14.84 51.65 35.38
N GLN A 428 14.67 50.52 36.05
CA GLN A 428 14.50 50.45 37.51
C GLN A 428 15.71 51.04 38.24
N GLU A 429 16.94 50.66 37.87
CA GLU A 429 18.18 51.19 38.44
C GLU A 429 18.27 52.72 38.28
N ARG A 430 17.81 53.28 37.14
CA ARG A 430 17.74 54.73 36.94
C ARG A 430 16.71 55.43 37.83
N LEU A 431 15.59 54.79 38.13
CA LEU A 431 14.57 55.31 39.04
C LEU A 431 15.07 55.26 40.49
N GLU A 432 15.64 54.13 40.93
CA GLU A 432 16.25 53.97 42.25
C GLU A 432 17.37 54.99 42.51
N ASN A 433 18.22 55.25 41.50
CA ASN A 433 19.23 56.30 41.56
C ASN A 433 18.64 57.72 41.63
N GLN A 434 17.52 58.00 40.95
CA GLN A 434 16.84 59.30 41.02
C GLN A 434 16.18 59.52 42.39
N VAL A 435 15.47 58.51 42.91
CA VAL A 435 14.85 58.53 44.25
C VAL A 435 15.92 58.69 45.34
N SER A 436 17.04 57.98 45.23
CA SER A 436 18.17 58.13 46.15
C SER A 436 18.77 59.55 46.11
N LYS A 437 18.81 60.18 44.93
CA LYS A 437 19.33 61.55 44.74
C LYS A 437 18.38 62.63 45.27
N THR A 438 17.07 62.44 45.21
CA THR A 438 16.08 63.37 45.81
C THR A 438 15.98 63.18 47.32
N ALA A 439 16.04 61.94 47.82
CA ALA A 439 16.06 61.65 49.27
C ALA A 439 17.33 62.20 49.97
N ALA A 440 18.42 62.36 49.24
CA ALA A 440 19.70 62.88 49.75
C ALA A 440 19.80 64.42 49.81
N GLN A 441 18.75 65.18 49.46
CA GLN A 441 18.72 66.63 49.75
C GLN A 441 18.24 66.87 51.19
N PRO A 442 19.12 67.27 52.13
CA PRO A 442 18.70 67.58 53.48
C PRO A 442 17.77 68.80 53.48
N SER A 443 16.73 68.76 54.30
CA SER A 443 15.79 69.86 54.54
C SER A 443 16.44 71.00 55.34
N GLY A 444 17.40 71.67 54.72
CA GLY A 444 18.15 72.80 55.26
C GLY A 444 17.54 74.14 54.84
N GLU A 445 17.09 74.88 55.86
CA GLU A 445 16.98 76.34 55.88
C GLU A 445 15.91 77.04 55.01
N THR A 446 14.85 77.43 55.72
CA THR A 446 14.01 78.57 55.39
C THR A 446 14.84 79.86 55.29
N SER A 447 15.15 80.32 54.07
CA SER A 447 15.57 81.71 53.82
C SER A 447 15.17 82.13 52.41
N GLY A 448 14.12 82.94 52.30
CA GLY A 448 13.66 83.41 50.99
C GLY A 448 14.62 84.45 50.39
N VAL A 449 14.91 84.32 49.09
CA VAL A 449 15.53 85.39 48.28
C VAL A 449 14.94 85.39 46.87
N LYS A 450 14.96 86.60 46.30
CA LYS A 450 14.40 87.07 45.02
C LYS A 450 14.56 86.16 43.79
N ILE A 451 13.53 86.28 42.96
CA ILE A 451 13.52 86.07 41.51
C ILE A 451 14.57 86.95 40.81
N THR A 452 15.48 86.33 40.04
CA THR A 452 16.19 86.87 38.86
C THR A 452 16.59 85.65 38.02
N SER A 453 16.12 85.50 36.78
CA SER A 453 16.63 86.13 35.54
C SER A 453 17.55 85.13 34.78
N ASP A 454 17.06 84.70 33.63
CA ASP A 454 17.80 84.36 32.40
C ASP A 454 19.04 83.45 32.44
N GLN A 455 18.85 82.22 31.95
CA GLN A 455 19.76 81.49 31.05
C GLN A 455 18.98 80.34 30.41
N GLN A 456 18.51 80.47 29.16
CA GLN A 456 19.24 80.04 27.96
C GLN A 456 19.83 78.63 28.08
N ILE A 457 19.04 77.63 27.65
CA ILE A 457 19.56 76.45 26.95
C ILE A 457 18.80 76.36 25.63
N GLU A 458 19.53 76.51 24.53
CA GLU A 458 19.02 76.30 23.18
C GLU A 458 18.74 74.81 22.97
N THR A 459 17.53 74.47 22.56
CA THR A 459 17.25 73.17 21.93
C THR A 459 16.87 73.41 20.48
N ASP A 460 17.89 73.45 19.62
CA ASP A 460 17.70 73.16 18.21
C ASP A 460 17.13 71.73 18.06
N ILE A 461 15.96 71.62 17.43
CA ILE A 461 15.64 70.60 16.42
C ILE A 461 14.48 71.17 15.59
N THR A 462 14.80 71.58 14.37
CA THR A 462 13.85 72.01 13.34
C THR A 462 13.57 70.88 12.35
N SER A 463 12.31 70.45 12.24
CA SER A 463 11.69 69.85 11.03
C SER A 463 10.19 69.60 11.32
N GLN A 464 9.26 70.47 10.90
CA GLN A 464 8.71 70.65 9.54
C GLN A 464 7.71 69.57 9.06
N HIS A 465 6.45 69.68 9.51
CA HIS A 465 5.19 69.55 8.73
C HIS A 465 4.04 70.08 9.64
N SER A 466 3.25 71.12 9.35
CA SER A 466 2.39 71.42 8.16
C SER A 466 1.47 70.22 7.84
N GLN A 467 0.13 70.26 7.80
CA GLN A 467 -0.92 71.31 7.81
C GLN A 467 -2.24 70.66 8.37
N ASP A 468 -3.33 71.33 8.78
CA ASP A 468 -3.65 72.73 9.17
C ASP A 468 -5.04 72.76 9.85
N HIS A 469 -5.27 73.64 10.84
CA HIS A 469 -6.53 74.44 11.02
C HIS A 469 -6.58 75.22 12.37
N PRO A 470 -6.92 76.52 12.37
CA PRO A 470 -7.17 77.28 13.59
C PRO A 470 -8.66 77.40 13.92
N ILE A 471 -9.04 77.20 15.19
CA ILE A 471 -10.32 77.71 15.74
C ILE A 471 -10.04 78.55 16.99
N ALA A 472 -10.73 79.70 17.01
CA ALA A 472 -10.55 80.85 17.86
C ALA A 472 -10.76 80.64 19.37
N LEU A 473 -9.95 81.37 20.14
CA LEU A 473 -10.34 82.22 21.29
C LEU A 473 -11.24 81.61 22.38
N GLY A 474 -10.60 81.11 23.44
CA GLY A 474 -11.20 80.92 24.77
C GLY A 474 -10.39 81.64 25.84
N ARG A 475 -10.55 82.96 25.97
CA ARG A 475 -9.85 83.78 26.99
C ARG A 475 -10.50 83.56 28.37
N VAL A 476 -9.93 82.68 29.18
CA VAL A 476 -10.33 82.50 30.60
C VAL A 476 -9.21 82.99 31.51
N GLN A 477 -9.58 83.72 32.55
CA GLN A 477 -8.68 84.43 33.44
C GLN A 477 -7.89 83.51 34.37
N GLU A 478 -6.71 83.98 34.75
CA GLU A 478 -5.96 83.47 35.90
C GLU A 478 -6.75 83.73 37.20
N GLU A 479 -7.10 82.66 37.93
CA GLU A 479 -7.16 82.71 39.39
C GLU A 479 -6.15 81.72 39.96
N ALA A 480 -5.01 82.26 40.41
CA ALA A 480 -3.92 81.49 40.98
C ALA A 480 -4.25 81.03 42.42
N GLY A 481 -4.78 79.81 42.54
CA GLY A 481 -4.93 79.12 43.84
C GLY A 481 -3.79 78.10 44.07
N PRO A 482 -3.12 78.07 45.24
CA PRO A 482 -1.97 77.21 45.52
C PRO A 482 -2.38 75.75 45.83
N ARG A 483 -3.25 75.16 45.01
CA ARG A 483 -3.69 73.75 45.09
C ARG A 483 -3.38 72.92 43.82
N SER A 484 -2.72 73.52 42.82
CA SER A 484 -2.44 72.84 41.54
C SER A 484 -1.25 71.88 41.60
N ARG A 485 -0.23 72.12 42.44
CA ARG A 485 1.01 71.33 42.45
C ARG A 485 0.77 69.84 42.76
N GLN A 486 -0.13 69.55 43.69
CA GLN A 486 -0.51 68.21 44.11
C GLN A 486 -1.31 67.41 43.05
N ARG A 487 -1.76 68.04 41.96
CA ARG A 487 -2.42 67.34 40.83
C ARG A 487 -1.46 66.87 39.74
N TYR A 488 -0.23 67.41 39.68
CA TYR A 488 0.74 66.99 38.66
C TYR A 488 1.55 65.77 39.09
N GLU A 489 1.73 65.56 40.40
CA GLU A 489 2.35 64.33 40.95
C GLU A 489 1.44 63.11 40.73
N SER A 490 0.15 63.21 41.06
CA SER A 490 -0.85 62.14 40.84
C SER A 490 -1.01 61.73 39.37
N VAL A 491 -0.87 62.65 38.41
CA VAL A 491 -0.95 62.32 36.96
C VAL A 491 0.33 61.64 36.45
N GLY A 492 1.46 61.82 37.15
CA GLY A 492 2.70 61.09 36.87
C GLY A 492 2.59 59.62 37.28
N GLU A 493 2.11 59.36 38.50
CA GLU A 493 1.88 58.01 39.03
C GLU A 493 0.89 57.23 38.15
N ASP A 494 -0.25 57.83 37.77
CA ASP A 494 -1.24 57.22 36.86
C ASP A 494 -0.64 56.86 35.47
N LEU A 495 0.36 57.61 34.98
CA LEU A 495 1.02 57.34 33.70
C LEU A 495 2.07 56.23 33.78
N GLU A 496 2.84 56.16 34.87
CA GLU A 496 3.80 55.09 35.11
C GLU A 496 3.09 53.75 35.33
N ASP A 497 1.97 53.73 36.05
CA ASP A 497 1.12 52.55 36.21
C ASP A 497 0.52 52.08 34.88
N LEU A 498 0.08 53.01 34.02
CA LEU A 498 -0.45 52.68 32.69
C LEU A 498 0.62 52.09 31.75
N GLU A 499 1.84 52.62 31.79
CA GLU A 499 2.95 52.13 30.98
C GLU A 499 3.48 50.78 31.51
N SER A 500 3.53 50.60 32.83
CA SER A 500 3.80 49.32 33.50
C SER A 500 2.78 48.25 33.11
N TRP A 501 1.48 48.55 33.18
CA TRP A 501 0.41 47.65 32.74
C TRP A 501 0.54 47.25 31.28
N ARG A 502 0.85 48.20 30.39
CA ARG A 502 1.04 47.94 28.96
C ARG A 502 2.23 47.00 28.72
N MET A 503 3.35 47.21 29.40
CA MET A 503 4.55 46.39 29.24
C MET A 503 4.34 44.97 29.79
N ASN A 504 3.77 44.83 30.99
CA ASN A 504 3.48 43.52 31.59
C ASN A 504 2.46 42.73 30.73
N SER A 505 1.40 43.38 30.23
CA SER A 505 0.43 42.75 29.34
C SER A 505 1.05 42.25 28.03
N HIS A 506 2.04 42.96 27.48
CA HIS A 506 2.75 42.50 26.28
C HIS A 506 3.72 41.33 26.59
N GLU A 507 4.41 41.38 27.74
CA GLU A 507 5.30 40.30 28.21
C GLU A 507 4.53 38.99 28.41
N ASP A 508 3.32 39.07 29.01
CA ASP A 508 2.47 37.91 29.25
C ASP A 508 1.86 37.37 27.94
N THR A 509 1.44 38.25 27.02
CA THR A 509 0.99 37.82 25.67
C THR A 509 2.10 37.06 24.90
N LEU A 510 3.36 37.50 25.03
CA LEU A 510 4.50 36.82 24.43
C LEU A 510 4.83 35.50 25.14
N ARG A 511 4.70 35.42 26.47
CA ARG A 511 4.84 34.16 27.23
C ARG A 511 3.80 33.13 26.80
N ASP A 512 2.54 33.53 26.70
CA ASP A 512 1.44 32.64 26.31
C ASP A 512 1.63 32.09 24.89
N GLU A 513 2.03 32.93 23.93
CA GLU A 513 2.29 32.48 22.55
C GLU A 513 3.55 31.59 22.46
N ILE A 514 4.61 31.88 23.22
CA ILE A 514 5.79 30.99 23.31
C ILE A 514 5.40 29.63 23.90
N GLN A 515 4.54 29.61 24.91
CA GLN A 515 4.07 28.38 25.54
C GLN A 515 3.20 27.57 24.58
N ARG A 516 2.26 28.22 23.89
CA ARG A 516 1.42 27.62 22.84
C ARG A 516 2.24 26.99 21.72
N LEU A 517 3.25 27.69 21.22
CA LEU A 517 4.14 27.19 20.16
C LEU A 517 4.99 25.99 20.62
N ARG A 518 5.31 25.88 21.92
CA ARG A 518 5.94 24.66 22.47
C ARG A 518 4.97 23.49 22.47
N GLU A 519 3.75 23.70 22.96
CA GLU A 519 2.70 22.68 23.00
C GLU A 519 2.34 22.17 21.60
N ASP A 520 2.18 23.06 20.61
CA ASP A 520 1.95 22.69 19.21
C ASP A 520 3.13 21.89 18.63
N ASN A 521 4.38 22.27 18.95
CA ASN A 521 5.57 21.53 18.50
C ASN A 521 5.65 20.13 19.14
N ASP A 522 5.30 19.99 20.42
CA ASP A 522 5.22 18.69 21.10
C ASP A 522 4.11 17.80 20.51
N ILE A 523 2.94 18.37 20.19
CA ILE A 523 1.84 17.67 19.49
C ILE A 523 2.30 17.20 18.10
N ILE A 524 2.96 18.06 17.33
CA ILE A 524 3.51 17.73 16.00
C ILE A 524 4.57 16.62 16.13
N THR A 525 5.52 16.78 17.05
CA THR A 525 6.64 15.84 17.26
C THR A 525 6.14 14.47 17.71
N THR A 526 5.19 14.41 18.66
CA THR A 526 4.58 13.14 19.08
C THR A 526 3.76 12.49 17.96
N ARG A 527 3.07 13.26 17.12
CA ARG A 527 2.37 12.74 15.93
C ARG A 527 3.34 12.12 14.91
N TYR A 528 4.46 12.78 14.62
CA TYR A 528 5.48 12.22 13.72
C TYR A 528 6.19 11.00 14.32
N LYS A 529 6.52 11.01 15.62
CA LYS A 529 7.08 9.84 16.32
C LYS A 529 6.15 8.61 16.19
N ARG A 530 4.86 8.77 16.52
CA ARG A 530 3.85 7.71 16.34
C ARG A 530 3.78 7.19 14.89
N LYS A 531 3.87 8.06 13.88
CA LYS A 531 3.87 7.68 12.46
C LYS A 531 5.13 6.89 12.09
N ILE A 532 6.30 7.30 12.58
CA ILE A 532 7.57 6.57 12.39
C ILE A 532 7.48 5.18 13.05
N ASP A 533 6.98 5.08 14.27
CA ASP A 533 6.90 3.81 14.99
C ASP A 533 5.82 2.86 14.43
N ALA A 534 4.75 3.41 13.81
CA ALA A 534 3.82 2.62 12.99
C ALA A 534 4.51 2.07 11.72
N LEU A 535 5.27 2.89 10.99
CA LEU A 535 6.02 2.45 9.81
C LEU A 535 7.11 1.43 10.15
N LYS A 536 7.83 1.60 11.27
CA LYS A 536 8.78 0.59 11.78
C LYS A 536 8.09 -0.76 12.03
N ARG A 537 6.93 -0.76 12.69
CA ARG A 537 6.13 -1.97 12.94
C ARG A 537 5.67 -2.63 11.64
N GLN A 538 5.21 -1.84 10.67
CA GLN A 538 4.85 -2.36 9.34
C GLN A 538 6.04 -3.01 8.63
N ILE A 539 7.21 -2.35 8.59
CA ILE A 539 8.43 -2.89 7.97
C ILE A 539 8.87 -4.18 8.69
N ALA A 540 8.75 -4.24 10.01
CA ALA A 540 9.04 -5.45 10.79
C ALA A 540 8.07 -6.60 10.47
N SER A 541 6.76 -6.33 10.37
CA SER A 541 5.77 -7.36 10.02
C SER A 541 5.92 -7.84 8.57
N GLU A 542 6.18 -6.95 7.62
CA GLU A 542 6.47 -7.32 6.22
C GLU A 542 7.75 -8.16 6.11
N ARG A 543 8.81 -7.83 6.87
CA ARG A 543 10.02 -8.65 6.94
C ARG A 543 9.74 -10.03 7.53
N LYS A 544 8.92 -10.15 8.59
CA LYS A 544 8.52 -11.45 9.16
C LYS A 544 7.72 -12.26 8.14
N ALA A 545 6.74 -11.66 7.46
CA ALA A 545 5.95 -12.32 6.42
C ALA A 545 6.81 -12.82 5.24
N ARG A 546 7.75 -12.01 4.73
CA ARG A 546 8.70 -12.44 3.68
C ARG A 546 9.58 -13.60 4.15
N GLN A 547 10.10 -13.55 5.38
CA GLN A 547 10.87 -14.67 5.94
C GLN A 547 10.03 -15.95 6.05
N GLN A 548 8.77 -15.86 6.45
CA GLN A 548 7.85 -17.02 6.47
C GLN A 548 7.63 -17.59 5.07
N GLN A 549 7.44 -16.74 4.06
CA GLN A 549 7.30 -17.19 2.67
C GLN A 549 8.59 -17.82 2.12
N ASP A 550 9.76 -17.24 2.38
CA ASP A 550 11.05 -17.80 1.99
C ASP A 550 11.30 -19.19 2.60
N ILE A 551 10.89 -19.40 3.85
CA ILE A 551 10.93 -20.70 4.53
C ILE A 551 10.01 -21.71 3.83
N LEU A 552 8.76 -21.34 3.54
CA LEU A 552 7.79 -22.22 2.88
C LEU A 552 8.24 -22.60 1.45
N GLU A 553 8.76 -21.64 0.69
CA GLU A 553 9.32 -21.88 -0.64
C GLU A 553 10.55 -22.79 -0.58
N TYR A 554 11.44 -22.61 0.40
CA TYR A 554 12.58 -23.52 0.62
C TYR A 554 12.14 -24.95 0.97
N LEU A 555 11.14 -25.11 1.86
CA LEU A 555 10.62 -26.43 2.24
C LEU A 555 9.94 -27.13 1.04
N SER A 556 9.17 -26.38 0.23
CA SER A 556 8.56 -26.88 -1.01
C SER A 556 9.62 -27.38 -2.00
N ILE A 557 10.67 -26.59 -2.26
CA ILE A 557 11.80 -26.98 -3.12
C ILE A 557 12.51 -28.22 -2.57
N SER A 558 12.71 -28.30 -1.25
CA SER A 558 13.35 -29.46 -0.61
C SER A 558 12.51 -30.73 -0.72
N ALA A 559 11.18 -30.63 -0.60
CA ALA A 559 10.26 -31.76 -0.78
C ALA A 559 10.21 -32.22 -2.25
N GLN A 560 10.17 -31.28 -3.21
CA GLN A 560 10.24 -31.58 -4.64
C GLN A 560 11.57 -32.27 -5.01
N SER A 561 12.71 -31.81 -4.48
CA SER A 561 14.01 -32.45 -4.69
C SER A 561 14.02 -33.88 -4.12
N ALA A 562 13.50 -34.08 -2.90
CA ALA A 562 13.42 -35.41 -2.29
C ALA A 562 12.56 -36.39 -3.12
N HIS A 563 11.34 -36.02 -3.50
CA HIS A 563 10.45 -36.87 -4.31
C HIS A 563 11.02 -37.17 -5.70
N LEU A 564 11.66 -36.20 -6.36
CA LEU A 564 12.31 -36.44 -7.64
C LEU A 564 13.56 -37.32 -7.51
N SER A 565 14.29 -37.26 -6.38
CA SER A 565 15.43 -38.14 -6.11
C SER A 565 14.98 -39.58 -5.88
N GLU A 566 13.99 -39.78 -5.00
CA GLU A 566 13.36 -41.08 -4.71
C GLU A 566 12.81 -41.73 -5.99
N ALA A 567 12.09 -40.97 -6.81
CA ALA A 567 11.50 -41.47 -8.07
C ALA A 567 12.52 -41.86 -9.15
N ILE A 568 13.79 -41.45 -9.05
CA ILE A 568 14.85 -41.84 -10.01
C ILE A 568 15.87 -42.83 -9.45
N GLU A 569 15.84 -43.14 -8.14
CA GLU A 569 16.85 -44.00 -7.51
C GLU A 569 16.78 -45.42 -8.07
N ASP A 570 15.56 -45.97 -8.19
CA ASP A 570 15.29 -47.29 -8.79
C ASP A 570 15.03 -47.26 -10.32
N TYR A 571 15.17 -46.10 -10.98
CA TYR A 571 14.79 -45.96 -12.39
C TYR A 571 15.88 -46.41 -13.36
N GLU A 572 15.75 -47.64 -13.88
CA GLU A 572 16.63 -48.18 -14.92
C GLU A 572 16.12 -47.82 -16.35
N PRO A 573 16.84 -46.98 -17.12
CA PRO A 573 16.37 -46.49 -18.42
C PRO A 573 16.49 -47.56 -19.51
N ARG A 574 15.35 -48.10 -19.97
CA ARG A 574 15.28 -49.16 -20.99
C ARG A 574 15.34 -48.67 -22.45
N SER A 575 15.24 -47.35 -22.68
CA SER A 575 15.23 -46.73 -24.01
C SER A 575 16.04 -45.44 -24.05
N GLU A 576 16.50 -45.04 -25.23
CA GLU A 576 17.21 -43.77 -25.42
C GLU A 576 16.35 -42.56 -24.98
N THR A 577 15.03 -42.59 -25.22
CA THR A 577 14.10 -41.57 -24.70
C THR A 577 14.08 -41.52 -23.17
N SER A 578 14.00 -42.68 -22.50
CA SER A 578 14.05 -42.74 -21.03
C SER A 578 15.38 -42.23 -20.47
N ARG A 579 16.49 -42.46 -21.20
CA ARG A 579 17.82 -41.96 -20.85
C ARG A 579 17.89 -40.42 -20.89
N ARG A 580 17.28 -39.81 -21.90
CA ARG A 580 17.16 -38.34 -22.02
C ARG A 580 16.30 -37.74 -20.92
N ILE A 581 15.19 -38.38 -20.58
CA ILE A 581 14.32 -37.99 -19.45
C ILE A 581 15.11 -38.03 -18.14
N LEU A 582 15.84 -39.13 -17.87
CA LEU A 582 16.67 -39.25 -16.66
C LEU A 582 17.76 -38.17 -16.56
N VAL A 583 18.39 -37.80 -17.69
CA VAL A 583 19.35 -36.68 -17.74
C VAL A 583 18.67 -35.34 -17.45
N ALA A 584 17.46 -35.11 -17.99
CA ALA A 584 16.69 -33.90 -17.71
C ALA A 584 16.28 -33.79 -16.24
N VAL A 585 15.80 -34.88 -15.61
CA VAL A 585 15.44 -34.90 -14.19
C VAL A 585 16.65 -34.68 -13.30
N ARG A 586 17.80 -35.31 -13.59
CA ARG A 586 19.07 -35.05 -12.87
C ARG A 586 19.55 -33.61 -13.00
N SER A 587 19.35 -32.98 -14.17
CA SER A 587 19.63 -31.56 -14.37
C SER A 587 18.68 -30.66 -13.55
N HIS A 588 17.41 -31.05 -13.45
CA HIS A 588 16.41 -30.34 -12.65
C HIS A 588 16.69 -30.44 -11.14
N LEU A 589 17.02 -31.63 -10.62
CA LEU A 589 17.48 -31.84 -9.24
C LEU A 589 18.65 -30.92 -8.91
N LYS A 590 19.70 -30.91 -9.75
CA LYS A 590 20.83 -30.00 -9.57
C LYS A 590 20.42 -28.53 -9.58
N ALA A 591 19.42 -28.13 -10.37
CA ALA A 591 18.88 -26.78 -10.34
C ALA A 591 18.16 -26.48 -9.01
N LEU A 592 17.28 -27.37 -8.55
CA LEU A 592 16.59 -27.25 -7.26
C LEU A 592 17.59 -27.15 -6.09
N ASP A 593 18.63 -27.98 -6.07
CA ASP A 593 19.68 -27.94 -5.04
C ASP A 593 20.40 -26.59 -5.04
N THR A 594 20.78 -26.04 -6.20
CA THR A 594 21.41 -24.69 -6.24
C THR A 594 20.48 -23.56 -5.80
N ILE A 595 19.15 -23.73 -5.90
CA ILE A 595 18.17 -22.78 -5.37
C ILE A 595 18.03 -22.95 -3.86
N GLY A 596 17.97 -24.20 -3.39
CA GLY A 596 17.98 -24.58 -1.99
C GLY A 596 19.20 -24.06 -1.24
N GLU A 597 20.42 -24.26 -1.77
CA GLU A 597 21.67 -23.72 -1.21
C GLU A 597 21.68 -22.19 -1.13
N ARG A 598 21.16 -21.51 -2.14
CA ARG A 598 21.03 -20.03 -2.12
C ARG A 598 20.10 -19.56 -1.01
N ARG A 599 19.03 -20.30 -0.71
CA ARG A 599 18.11 -19.98 0.41
C ARG A 599 18.62 -20.46 1.78
N ARG A 600 19.39 -21.55 1.86
CA ARG A 600 20.05 -22.02 3.10
C ARG A 600 21.02 -20.99 3.70
N LYS A 601 21.52 -20.04 2.91
CA LYS A 601 22.37 -18.95 3.40
C LYS A 601 21.62 -17.87 4.20
N ILE A 602 20.28 -17.91 4.23
CA ILE A 602 19.49 -17.12 5.18
C ILE A 602 19.72 -17.73 6.58
N PRO A 603 20.28 -17.00 7.57
CA PRO A 603 20.62 -17.55 8.88
C PRO A 603 19.36 -17.82 9.71
N LEU A 604 18.75 -18.98 9.44
CA LEU A 604 17.62 -19.51 10.18
C LEU A 604 18.11 -20.14 11.49
N LYS A 605 18.04 -19.37 12.58
CA LYS A 605 18.09 -19.96 13.94
C LYS A 605 16.94 -20.96 14.04
N TYR A 606 17.23 -22.20 14.43
CA TYR A 606 16.27 -23.31 14.44
C TYR A 606 15.02 -22.98 15.27
N ASP A 607 15.19 -22.25 16.37
CA ASP A 607 14.10 -21.79 17.25
C ASP A 607 13.09 -20.90 16.49
N LYS A 608 13.56 -20.01 15.60
CA LYS A 608 12.71 -19.17 14.75
C LYS A 608 12.00 -19.96 13.65
N LEU A 609 12.60 -21.06 13.17
CA LEU A 609 11.95 -21.95 12.21
C LEU A 609 10.77 -22.68 12.87
N VAL A 610 10.95 -23.14 14.12
CA VAL A 610 9.91 -23.78 14.93
C VAL A 610 8.82 -22.77 15.34
N GLU A 611 9.19 -21.55 15.73
CA GLU A 611 8.24 -20.45 16.00
C GLU A 611 7.34 -20.17 14.78
N VAL A 612 7.95 -20.05 13.59
CA VAL A 612 7.24 -19.81 12.33
C VAL A 612 6.34 -20.98 11.93
N MET A 613 6.83 -22.22 11.97
CA MET A 613 6.07 -23.37 11.48
C MET A 613 4.95 -23.82 12.42
N THR A 614 5.11 -23.64 13.73
CA THR A 614 4.10 -24.14 14.68
C THR A 614 2.88 -23.24 14.81
N ASN A 615 2.98 -21.94 14.47
CA ASN A 615 1.90 -20.95 14.58
C ASN A 615 1.18 -20.93 15.96
N ARG A 616 1.80 -21.51 16.99
CA ARG A 616 1.15 -21.94 18.25
C ARG A 616 1.22 -20.91 19.36
N TYR A 617 2.07 -19.90 19.22
CA TYR A 617 1.95 -18.68 19.97
C TYR A 617 1.31 -17.64 19.06
N GLY A 618 0.00 -17.44 19.25
CA GLY A 618 -0.61 -16.18 18.86
C GLY A 618 0.24 -15.07 19.46
N ILE A 619 0.64 -14.11 18.63
CA ILE A 619 1.68 -13.12 18.96
C ILE A 619 1.26 -12.41 20.25
N LYS A 620 1.88 -12.80 21.35
CA LYS A 620 1.97 -11.91 22.50
C LYS A 620 2.85 -10.76 22.05
N GLU A 621 2.32 -9.56 22.11
CA GLU A 621 3.13 -8.33 22.08
C GLU A 621 3.87 -8.23 23.43
N GLU A 622 4.73 -9.21 23.72
CA GLU A 622 5.73 -9.12 24.78
C GLU A 622 6.83 -8.16 24.28
N GLU A 623 6.63 -6.89 24.61
CA GLU A 623 7.64 -5.83 24.76
C GLU A 623 8.82 -5.86 23.77
N LEU A 624 8.54 -5.46 22.53
CA LEU A 624 9.56 -4.99 21.58
C LEU A 624 10.04 -3.55 21.89
N ASP A 625 9.86 -3.10 23.13
CA ASP A 625 10.35 -1.81 23.62
C ASP A 625 11.84 -1.86 24.02
N GLU A 626 12.41 -3.05 24.22
CA GLU A 626 13.87 -3.30 24.27
C GLU A 626 14.44 -3.67 22.88
N VAL A 627 14.19 -2.82 21.87
CA VAL A 627 15.15 -2.72 20.76
C VAL A 627 16.15 -1.65 21.17
N ASP A 628 17.35 -2.10 21.61
CA ASP A 628 18.49 -1.25 21.98
C ASP A 628 18.51 0.03 21.14
N GLU A 629 18.42 1.17 21.82
CA GLU A 629 18.47 2.48 21.21
C GLU A 629 19.85 2.66 20.56
N PHE A 630 19.95 2.25 19.31
CA PHE A 630 21.18 2.30 18.53
C PHE A 630 21.45 3.79 18.26
N ILE A 631 22.22 4.41 19.15
CA ILE A 631 22.58 5.83 19.12
C ILE A 631 23.37 6.09 17.83
N LEU A 632 22.63 6.41 16.76
CA LEU A 632 23.14 6.85 15.47
C LEU A 632 23.03 8.38 15.35
N TRP A 633 23.29 9.06 16.46
CA TRP A 633 23.69 10.46 16.48
C TRP A 633 25.20 10.45 16.74
N GLY A 634 25.95 11.10 15.85
CA GLY A 634 27.41 11.16 15.95
C GLY A 634 27.86 11.87 17.22
N PRO A 635 29.15 11.76 17.58
CA PRO A 635 29.69 12.54 18.70
C PRO A 635 29.45 14.03 18.44
N ASN A 636 28.82 14.71 19.41
CA ASN A 636 28.89 16.16 19.47
C ASN A 636 30.33 16.50 19.88
N GLU A 637 31.16 16.86 18.92
CA GLU A 637 32.47 17.45 19.16
C GLU A 637 32.29 18.91 19.65
N ASP A 638 31.77 19.07 20.87
CA ASP A 638 31.66 20.34 21.61
C ASP A 638 31.43 20.05 23.13
N GLU A 639 32.33 19.28 23.74
CA GLU A 639 32.51 19.27 25.21
C GLU A 639 33.93 19.75 25.52
N GLU A 640 34.04 20.99 26.01
CA GLU A 640 35.28 21.54 26.53
C GLU A 640 35.79 20.71 27.71
N LEU A 641 37.11 20.49 27.77
CA LEU A 641 37.72 19.90 28.96
C LEU A 641 37.54 20.84 30.14
N ASP A 642 36.96 20.33 31.23
CA ASP A 642 37.21 20.87 32.56
C ASP A 642 37.78 19.77 33.47
N GLU A 643 39.05 19.92 33.88
CA GLU A 643 39.79 18.93 34.64
C GLU A 643 39.37 18.95 36.13
N SER A 644 38.64 17.93 36.59
CA SER A 644 38.31 17.80 38.03
C SER A 644 38.32 16.35 38.55
N ALA A 645 39.52 15.95 39.00
CA ALA A 645 39.80 15.05 40.12
C ALA A 645 38.78 13.93 40.51
N GLY A 646 38.98 12.75 39.92
CA GLY A 646 39.20 11.47 40.63
C GLY A 646 38.21 10.96 41.70
N VAL A 647 37.43 9.93 41.33
CA VAL A 647 36.84 8.94 42.27
C VAL A 647 36.96 7.51 41.68
N GLU A 648 37.21 6.52 42.53
CA GLU A 648 37.47 5.11 42.16
C GLU A 648 36.29 4.37 41.49
N PRO A 649 36.55 3.40 40.57
CA PRO A 649 35.54 2.48 40.07
C PRO A 649 35.29 1.30 41.04
N ARG A 650 34.17 1.30 41.77
CA ARG A 650 33.74 0.14 42.57
C ARG A 650 33.22 -1.01 41.69
N HIS A 651 33.88 -2.16 41.77
CA HIS A 651 33.43 -3.41 41.13
C HIS A 651 32.03 -3.86 41.59
N LYS A 652 31.05 -3.89 40.68
CA LYS A 652 29.74 -4.53 40.91
C LYS A 652 29.86 -6.05 40.73
N LYS A 653 29.72 -6.81 41.83
CA LYS A 653 29.70 -8.28 41.82
C LYS A 653 28.39 -8.80 41.20
N ARG A 654 28.52 -9.67 40.18
CA ARG A 654 27.40 -10.36 39.52
C ARG A 654 26.85 -11.45 40.46
N LYS A 655 25.61 -11.31 40.95
CA LYS A 655 24.90 -12.40 41.63
C LYS A 655 24.34 -13.35 40.57
N VAL A 656 24.75 -14.61 40.60
CA VAL A 656 24.08 -15.70 39.89
C VAL A 656 23.08 -16.31 40.85
N ALA A 657 21.80 -16.35 40.45
CA ALA A 657 20.76 -17.10 41.15
C ALA A 657 20.52 -18.40 40.38
N SER A 658 21.01 -19.51 40.93
CA SER A 658 20.59 -20.86 40.53
C SER A 658 19.24 -21.17 41.17
N ILE A 659 18.25 -21.55 40.37
CA ILE A 659 17.01 -22.16 40.86
C ILE A 659 16.98 -23.61 40.38
N SER A 660 16.79 -24.50 41.35
CA SER A 660 16.54 -25.93 41.25
C SER A 660 15.05 -26.22 41.13
#